data_AF-A0A0E4H450-F1
#
_entry.id   AF-A0A0E4H450-F1
#
_cell.length_a   1.000
_cell.length_b   1.000
_cell.length_c   1.000
_cell.angle_alpha   90.00
_cell.angle_beta   90.00
_cell.angle_gamma   90.00
#
_symmetry.space_group_name_H-M   'P 1'
#
loop_
_entity.id
_entity.type
_entity.pdbx_description
1 polymer ?
#
loop_
_entity_poly.entity_id
_entity_poly.type
_entity_poly.pdbx_seq_one_letter_code
_entity_poly.pdbx_strand_id
1 'polypeptide(L)'
;MRPTRAPSPILRWAVTAVGLLMIAYLAVLDVRPSIDDSFPAWVGWFGRPGSMPTLAVVVVVLIWASVLNFRSGSHRVVGVSFTLIAALVPMTAILGLTSYWGCHDANHPALFTPLMATASLVKGGTGDFSVSGKTCPSPTPVGLELARIAALSAIFTGLGGAVVGVFRSQVDRMRANWAESVTAVVGIDSDTQSMLSAVARTLDRRSTLVVITGASDDRVQGARRQGARVVLVDFNNPSTLVSLRLWRRLSRLYLMAPDPALNLSWLDLISRRLSEIAHKQRLPLIVRMDDPWLAQAWRAQQFGGSDTRWAADVVGKYEVTAGRLLNSIMATGRTKHVFVCGTSQLTLALCADLTQRALERDFYTPPGAVALPALTLVERDAEDYLRDHEFHRQQAGFASEGPTIDAVAEAPTVPTMLKLIDDVDPATSAVIFVDAHAGTTAARLAARFPDMPIYASDLNTSITDDSIQVVGRLQSYSLVLDTQEGQVQDAWERAARLIHERYVATIDPTWTRGPASVPWAELNEFYRGSNRRQVRNALWMVEQIAGHTWNTWGSPPQQLSGSEMAELTPLEQLALMGFDHDSALQMAQAEHEDWCRYYRRNGWKYGSPRDDSRKIHNKLVDWSVVESDPELLNAAVRSLAGTLWSLRQLGFRSRPLWQSFTRVGTVAAEQRSAPWTWTSDSGHTMRADAGDWAISEDGKVWSVRDDIFRDTYQPAGDGQWQRTGRVQARPAYPGETIETLEGPTNAAEGDWVVRGANGEQWPVPGDEFTRRYAEYRPPEEAAAPDVGKG
;
A
#
# COMPACT_ATOMS: atom_id res chain seq x y z
N MET A 1 -5.46 -2.11 23.92
CA MET A 1 -4.66 -2.31 25.15
C MET A 1 -3.25 -1.75 24.93
N ARG A 2 -2.66 -1.02 25.90
CA ARG A 2 -1.28 -0.50 25.86
C ARG A 2 -0.27 -1.65 25.60
N PRO A 3 0.90 -1.43 24.97
CA PRO A 3 1.92 -2.46 24.88
C PRO A 3 2.37 -2.78 26.29
N THR A 4 2.06 -3.98 26.79
CA THR A 4 2.81 -4.54 27.90
C THR A 4 4.24 -4.67 27.40
N ARG A 5 5.17 -3.91 27.99
CA ARG A 5 6.62 -4.07 27.78
C ARG A 5 6.95 -5.57 27.72
N ALA A 6 7.83 -5.96 26.80
CA ALA A 6 8.41 -7.30 26.84
C ALA A 6 8.93 -7.53 28.26
N PRO A 7 8.55 -8.64 28.92
CA PRO A 7 8.95 -8.88 30.30
C PRO A 7 10.48 -8.87 30.39
N SER A 8 11.02 -8.31 31.48
CA SER A 8 12.47 -8.25 31.63
C SER A 8 13.04 -9.67 31.60
N PRO A 9 14.18 -9.90 30.90
CA PRO A 9 14.77 -11.23 30.80
C PRO A 9 15.08 -11.79 32.20
N ILE A 10 15.47 -10.91 33.14
CA ILE A 10 15.71 -11.24 34.55
C ILE A 10 14.45 -11.79 35.22
N LEU A 11 13.29 -11.12 35.07
CA LEU A 11 12.03 -11.59 35.66
C LEU A 11 11.61 -12.94 35.06
N ARG A 12 11.76 -13.12 33.76
CA ARG A 12 11.46 -14.39 33.08
C ARG A 12 12.32 -15.54 33.62
N TRP A 13 13.63 -15.34 33.73
CA TRP A 13 14.55 -16.33 34.28
C TRP A 13 14.26 -16.60 35.76
N ALA A 14 13.98 -15.57 36.55
CA ALA A 14 13.64 -15.71 37.96
C ALA A 14 12.36 -16.54 38.16
N VAL A 15 11.26 -16.23 37.47
CA VAL A 15 9.99 -16.96 37.61
C VAL A 15 10.12 -18.40 37.11
N THR A 16 10.86 -18.63 36.02
CA THR A 16 11.11 -19.98 35.51
C THR A 16 11.96 -20.80 36.50
N ALA A 17 13.01 -20.20 37.07
CA ALA A 17 13.84 -20.85 38.08
C ALA A 17 13.05 -21.18 39.36
N VAL A 18 12.19 -20.26 39.83
CA VAL A 18 11.30 -20.50 40.97
C VAL A 18 10.34 -21.67 40.68
N GLY A 19 9.74 -21.73 39.49
CA GLY A 19 8.89 -22.85 39.09
C GLY A 19 9.62 -24.20 39.09
N LEU A 20 10.84 -24.25 38.54
CA LEU A 20 11.67 -25.45 38.55
C LEU A 20 12.10 -25.86 39.97
N LEU A 21 12.44 -24.90 40.83
CA LEU A 21 12.77 -25.15 42.23
C LEU A 21 11.57 -25.71 43.00
N MET A 22 10.35 -25.21 42.74
CA MET A 22 9.13 -25.77 43.34
C MET A 22 8.87 -27.21 42.89
N ILE A 23 9.06 -27.52 41.60
CA ILE A 23 8.95 -28.90 41.09
C ILE A 23 9.99 -29.82 41.76
N ALA A 24 11.25 -29.38 41.81
CA ALA A 24 12.32 -30.13 42.44
C ALA A 24 12.07 -30.34 43.95
N TYR A 25 11.56 -29.32 44.63
CA TYR A 25 11.20 -29.38 46.04
C TYR A 25 10.08 -30.42 46.29
N LEU A 26 9.00 -30.38 45.50
CA LEU A 26 7.93 -31.38 45.61
C LEU A 26 8.43 -32.79 45.31
N ALA A 27 9.27 -32.96 44.30
CA ALA A 27 9.89 -34.24 43.96
C ALA A 27 10.76 -34.79 45.12
N VAL A 28 11.48 -33.92 45.83
CA VAL A 28 12.28 -34.31 47.01
C VAL A 28 11.38 -34.71 48.18
N LEU A 29 10.30 -33.96 48.43
CA LEU A 29 9.32 -34.30 49.48
C LEU A 29 8.62 -35.63 49.21
N ASP A 30 8.28 -35.92 47.95
CA ASP A 30 7.66 -37.19 47.56
C ASP A 30 8.55 -38.40 47.87
N VAL A 31 9.87 -38.28 47.66
CA VAL A 31 10.84 -39.35 47.94
C VAL A 31 11.19 -39.43 49.43
N ARG A 32 11.21 -38.29 50.14
CA ARG A 32 11.59 -38.19 51.55
C ARG A 32 10.56 -37.35 52.34
N PRO A 33 9.40 -37.92 52.65
CA PRO A 33 8.34 -37.19 53.36
C PRO A 33 8.73 -36.75 54.77
N SER A 34 9.73 -37.39 55.41
CA SER A 34 10.25 -37.02 56.74
C SER A 34 10.95 -35.66 56.80
N ILE A 35 11.22 -35.03 55.66
CA ILE A 35 11.78 -33.67 55.60
C ILE A 35 10.73 -32.64 56.07
N ASP A 36 9.44 -32.92 55.92
CA ASP A 36 8.36 -31.99 56.29
C ASP A 36 8.29 -31.75 57.81
N ASP A 37 8.67 -32.76 58.61
CA ASP A 37 8.72 -32.70 60.07
C ASP A 37 9.81 -31.74 60.61
N SER A 38 10.74 -31.31 59.75
CA SER A 38 11.85 -30.43 60.12
C SER A 38 11.55 -28.94 59.89
N PHE A 39 10.40 -28.59 59.29
CA PHE A 39 10.08 -27.20 58.96
C PHE A 39 9.30 -26.47 60.05
N PRO A 40 9.52 -25.16 60.21
CA PRO A 40 8.69 -24.30 61.04
C PRO A 40 7.21 -24.36 60.62
N ALA A 41 6.29 -24.27 61.60
CA ALA A 41 4.85 -24.40 61.38
C ALA A 41 4.25 -23.43 60.32
N TRP A 42 4.90 -22.28 60.08
CA TRP A 42 4.47 -21.29 59.08
C TRP A 42 4.87 -21.64 57.64
N VAL A 43 5.81 -22.57 57.43
CA VAL A 43 6.22 -23.10 56.11
C VAL A 43 5.67 -24.49 55.86
N GLY A 44 5.44 -25.28 56.92
CA GLY A 44 5.04 -26.68 56.81
C GLY A 44 3.74 -26.93 56.04
N TRP A 45 2.94 -25.91 55.69
CA TRP A 45 1.79 -26.11 54.79
C TRP A 45 2.19 -26.34 53.33
N PHE A 46 3.39 -25.90 52.92
CA PHE A 46 3.84 -25.94 51.53
C PHE A 46 4.46 -27.29 51.20
N GLY A 47 3.71 -28.17 50.52
CA GLY A 47 4.16 -29.53 50.16
C GLY A 47 3.48 -30.65 50.95
N ARG A 48 2.69 -30.31 51.99
CA ARG A 48 1.89 -31.29 52.73
C ARG A 48 0.92 -32.04 51.82
N PRO A 49 0.79 -33.37 51.94
CA PRO A 49 -0.21 -34.16 51.23
C PRO A 49 -1.61 -33.54 51.37
N GLY A 50 -2.31 -33.36 50.24
CA GLY A 50 -3.63 -32.71 50.21
C GLY A 50 -3.67 -31.17 50.32
N SER A 51 -2.52 -30.48 50.33
CA SER A 51 -2.47 -29.01 50.44
C SER A 51 -2.90 -28.29 49.15
N MET A 52 -4.18 -27.88 49.11
CA MET A 52 -4.74 -27.08 48.00
C MET A 52 -4.02 -25.74 47.78
N PRO A 53 -3.58 -24.99 48.83
CA PRO A 53 -2.80 -23.77 48.64
C PRO A 53 -1.45 -24.01 47.95
N THR A 54 -0.75 -25.11 48.26
CA THR A 54 0.50 -25.48 47.57
C THR A 54 0.25 -25.70 46.09
N LEU A 55 -0.77 -26.50 45.77
CA LEU A 55 -1.14 -26.80 44.39
C LEU A 55 -1.46 -25.51 43.61
N ALA A 56 -2.27 -24.63 44.19
CA ALA A 56 -2.65 -23.36 43.55
C ALA A 56 -1.44 -22.45 43.28
N VAL A 57 -0.53 -22.30 44.24
CA VAL A 57 0.67 -21.48 44.08
C VAL A 57 1.56 -22.02 42.96
N VAL A 58 1.82 -23.33 42.94
CA VAL A 58 2.68 -23.93 41.92
C VAL A 58 2.05 -23.82 40.54
N VAL A 59 0.75 -24.08 40.40
CA VAL A 59 0.04 -23.92 39.11
C VAL A 59 0.10 -22.47 38.63
N VAL A 60 -0.14 -21.49 39.50
CA VAL A 60 -0.07 -20.06 39.12
C VAL A 60 1.34 -19.67 38.68
N VAL A 61 2.39 -20.12 39.39
CA VAL A 61 3.79 -19.84 39.03
C VAL A 61 4.14 -20.47 37.67
N LEU A 62 3.69 -21.70 37.40
CA LEU A 62 3.94 -22.38 36.12
C LEU A 62 3.18 -21.73 34.95
N ILE A 63 1.94 -21.31 35.18
CA ILE A 63 1.17 -20.51 34.21
C ILE A 63 1.91 -19.20 33.94
N TRP A 64 2.41 -18.53 34.99
CA TRP A 64 3.09 -17.25 34.84
C TRP A 64 4.43 -17.39 34.13
N ALA A 65 5.23 -18.43 34.45
CA ALA A 65 6.45 -18.79 33.73
C ALA A 65 6.17 -19.04 32.24
N SER A 66 5.10 -19.79 31.94
CA SER A 66 4.66 -20.07 30.58
C SER A 66 4.27 -18.79 29.84
N VAL A 67 3.42 -17.94 30.44
CA VAL A 67 3.00 -16.66 29.86
C VAL A 67 4.19 -15.73 29.62
N LEU A 68 5.15 -15.64 30.55
CA LEU A 68 6.33 -14.80 30.41
C LEU A 68 7.26 -15.30 29.30
N ASN A 69 7.47 -16.62 29.18
CA ASN A 69 8.21 -17.21 28.08
C ASN A 69 7.53 -16.95 26.73
N PHE A 70 6.20 -17.13 26.64
CA PHE A 70 5.44 -16.91 25.40
C PHE A 70 5.36 -15.45 24.98
N ARG A 71 5.31 -14.50 25.92
CA ARG A 71 5.33 -13.07 25.59
C ARG A 71 6.70 -12.57 25.14
N SER A 72 7.76 -13.34 25.36
CA SER A 72 9.14 -12.95 25.04
C SER A 72 9.67 -13.52 23.71
N GLY A 73 8.99 -14.49 23.09
CA GLY A 73 9.38 -15.10 21.82
C GLY A 73 8.26 -15.12 20.78
N SER A 74 8.59 -15.12 19.49
CA SER A 74 7.60 -15.19 18.38
C SER A 74 7.09 -16.62 18.14
N HIS A 75 6.73 -17.34 19.20
CA HIS A 75 6.32 -18.74 19.09
C HIS A 75 4.93 -18.87 18.43
N ARG A 76 4.85 -19.66 17.35
CA ARG A 76 3.59 -20.01 16.66
C ARG A 76 2.68 -20.79 17.59
N VAL A 77 1.35 -20.69 17.45
CA VAL A 77 0.37 -21.46 18.26
C VAL A 77 0.67 -22.96 18.28
N VAL A 78 1.09 -23.54 17.14
CA VAL A 78 1.50 -24.96 17.08
C VAL A 78 2.80 -25.21 17.85
N GLY A 79 3.77 -24.29 17.75
CA GLY A 79 5.01 -24.36 18.54
C GLY A 79 4.76 -24.19 20.03
N VAL A 80 3.80 -23.35 20.44
CA VAL A 80 3.34 -23.18 21.82
C VAL A 80 2.80 -24.50 22.37
N SER A 81 1.95 -25.21 21.62
CA SER A 81 1.48 -26.54 22.01
C SER A 81 2.64 -27.53 22.20
N PHE A 82 3.60 -27.58 21.26
CA PHE A 82 4.76 -28.47 21.39
C PHE A 82 5.67 -28.12 22.58
N THR A 83 5.96 -26.84 22.82
CA THR A 83 6.79 -26.41 23.96
C THR A 83 6.11 -26.68 25.29
N LEU A 84 4.79 -26.45 25.38
CA LEU A 84 4.00 -26.81 26.56
C LEU A 84 4.04 -28.32 26.81
N ILE A 85 3.82 -29.14 25.78
CA ILE A 85 3.87 -30.61 25.90
C ILE A 85 5.28 -31.06 26.31
N ALA A 86 6.33 -30.48 25.71
CA ALA A 86 7.72 -30.78 26.04
C ALA A 86 8.12 -30.39 27.48
N ALA A 87 7.39 -29.48 28.13
CA ALA A 87 7.58 -29.15 29.54
C ALA A 87 6.70 -30.02 30.46
N LEU A 88 5.43 -30.22 30.10
CA LEU A 88 4.45 -30.95 30.91
C LEU A 88 4.75 -32.45 30.98
N VAL A 89 5.26 -33.06 29.91
CA VAL A 89 5.55 -34.51 29.89
C VAL A 89 6.71 -34.88 30.82
N PRO A 90 7.89 -34.22 30.77
CA PRO A 90 8.96 -34.47 31.75
C PRO A 90 8.54 -34.15 33.18
N MET A 91 7.76 -33.08 33.39
CA MET A 91 7.23 -32.75 34.71
C MET A 91 6.34 -33.86 35.27
N THR A 92 5.43 -34.39 34.44
CA THR A 92 4.57 -35.53 34.78
C THR A 92 5.41 -36.77 35.10
N ALA A 93 6.45 -37.03 34.31
CA ALA A 93 7.32 -38.18 34.51
C ALA A 93 8.15 -38.07 35.81
N ILE A 94 8.72 -36.90 36.10
CA ILE A 94 9.53 -36.66 37.31
C ILE A 94 8.65 -36.79 38.55
N LEU A 95 7.57 -36.00 38.63
CA LEU A 95 6.70 -35.98 39.80
C LEU A 95 5.96 -37.29 40.00
N GLY A 96 5.52 -37.94 38.91
CA GLY A 96 4.91 -39.26 38.98
C GLY A 96 5.89 -40.31 39.51
N LEU A 97 7.12 -40.33 38.99
CA LEU A 97 8.14 -41.31 39.42
C LEU A 97 8.55 -41.12 40.87
N THR A 98 8.71 -39.86 41.33
CA THR A 98 9.03 -39.58 42.73
C THR A 98 7.88 -39.91 43.66
N SER A 99 6.65 -39.55 43.28
CA SER A 99 5.44 -39.86 44.07
C SER A 99 5.19 -41.36 44.22
N TYR A 100 5.47 -42.17 43.19
CA TYR A 100 5.31 -43.62 43.25
C TYR A 100 6.53 -44.37 43.79
N TRP A 101 7.65 -43.70 44.09
CA TRP A 101 8.93 -44.34 44.42
C TRP A 101 8.84 -45.34 45.58
N GLY A 102 8.03 -45.03 46.60
CA GLY A 102 7.79 -45.90 47.76
C GLY A 102 6.73 -46.98 47.56
N CYS A 103 6.09 -47.06 46.38
CA CYS A 103 5.00 -47.99 46.11
C CYS A 103 5.51 -49.33 45.58
N HIS A 104 6.08 -50.14 46.48
CA HIS A 104 6.58 -51.47 46.17
C HIS A 104 6.40 -52.42 47.37
N ASP A 105 6.37 -53.73 47.11
CA ASP A 105 6.34 -54.77 48.14
C ASP A 105 7.04 -56.04 47.63
N ALA A 106 6.97 -57.15 48.39
CA ALA A 106 7.61 -58.41 48.02
C ALA A 106 7.16 -58.98 46.65
N ASN A 107 5.96 -58.63 46.19
CA ASN A 107 5.37 -59.09 44.93
C ASN A 107 5.40 -58.01 43.83
N HIS A 108 5.79 -56.78 44.16
CA HIS A 108 5.82 -55.63 43.26
C HIS A 108 7.22 -54.98 43.28
N PRO A 109 8.09 -55.22 42.27
CA PRO A 109 9.49 -54.78 42.30
C PRO A 109 9.69 -53.27 42.46
N ALA A 110 10.68 -52.90 43.30
CA ALA A 110 10.96 -51.51 43.68
C ALA A 110 11.27 -50.53 42.53
N LEU A 111 11.80 -51.02 41.41
CA LEU A 111 12.09 -50.17 40.24
C LEU A 111 10.96 -50.19 39.20
N PHE A 112 10.38 -51.36 38.92
CA PHE A 112 9.44 -51.52 37.81
C PHE A 112 8.03 -51.02 38.15
N THR A 113 7.59 -51.16 39.41
CA THR A 113 6.25 -50.76 39.82
C THR A 113 6.04 -49.24 39.73
N PRO A 114 6.94 -48.39 40.29
CA PRO A 114 6.82 -46.93 40.14
C PRO A 114 6.92 -46.47 38.69
N LEU A 115 7.77 -47.14 37.89
CA LEU A 115 7.95 -46.83 36.47
C LEU A 115 6.67 -47.12 35.67
N MET A 116 6.02 -48.26 35.91
CA MET A 116 4.76 -48.63 35.24
C MET A 116 3.59 -47.72 35.65
N ALA A 117 3.50 -47.36 36.94
CA ALA A 117 2.50 -46.42 37.44
C ALA A 117 2.65 -45.04 36.79
N THR A 118 3.89 -44.54 36.68
CA THR A 118 4.23 -43.28 36.00
C THR A 118 3.94 -43.35 34.50
N ALA A 119 4.25 -44.47 33.84
CA ALA A 119 3.96 -44.66 32.42
C ALA A 119 2.44 -44.64 32.13
N SER A 120 1.63 -45.19 33.03
CA SER A 120 0.17 -45.10 32.97
C SER A 120 -0.32 -43.66 33.09
N LEU A 121 0.27 -42.89 34.01
CA LEU A 121 -0.05 -41.47 34.21
C LEU A 121 0.26 -40.63 32.98
N VAL A 122 1.44 -40.83 32.36
CA VAL A 122 1.83 -40.14 31.11
C VAL A 122 0.90 -40.49 29.94
N LYS A 123 0.34 -41.70 29.91
CA LYS A 123 -0.68 -42.12 28.92
C LYS A 123 -2.08 -41.55 29.20
N GLY A 124 -2.27 -40.81 30.29
CA GLY A 124 -3.55 -40.21 30.67
C GLY A 124 -4.35 -40.98 31.73
N GLY A 125 -3.77 -41.99 32.35
CA GLY A 125 -4.41 -42.71 33.46
C GLY A 125 -4.40 -41.87 34.74
N THR A 126 -5.57 -41.35 35.15
CA THR A 126 -5.72 -40.54 36.37
C THR A 126 -6.27 -41.31 37.57
N GLY A 127 -6.54 -42.60 37.41
CA GLY A 127 -7.05 -43.46 38.48
C GLY A 127 -6.07 -43.60 39.65
N ASP A 128 -6.59 -44.05 40.78
CA ASP A 128 -5.77 -44.39 41.94
C ASP A 128 -4.98 -45.67 41.68
N PHE A 129 -3.67 -45.60 41.94
CA PHE A 129 -2.78 -46.76 41.83
C PHE A 129 -2.86 -47.56 43.13
N SER A 130 -3.00 -48.89 43.02
CA SER A 130 -3.10 -49.76 44.19
C SER A 130 -2.00 -50.82 44.20
N VAL A 131 -1.37 -51.00 45.36
CA VAL A 131 -0.43 -52.09 45.63
C VAL A 131 -1.07 -52.99 46.67
N SER A 132 -1.22 -54.28 46.36
CA SER A 132 -1.82 -55.28 47.26
C SER A 132 -3.19 -54.88 47.85
N GLY A 133 -4.05 -54.29 47.01
CA GLY A 133 -5.42 -53.89 47.36
C GLY A 133 -5.56 -52.59 48.15
N LYS A 134 -4.46 -51.84 48.37
CA LYS A 134 -4.46 -50.53 49.04
C LYS A 134 -3.96 -49.44 48.10
N THR A 135 -4.58 -48.26 48.15
CA THR A 135 -4.14 -47.08 47.39
C THR A 135 -2.74 -46.66 47.81
N CYS A 136 -1.86 -46.44 46.84
CA CYS A 136 -0.49 -46.01 47.05
C CYS A 136 -0.08 -44.95 46.01
N PRO A 137 0.52 -43.82 46.42
CA PRO A 137 0.85 -43.41 47.79
C PRO A 137 -0.37 -42.97 48.62
N SER A 138 -0.34 -43.20 49.93
CA SER A 138 -1.35 -42.74 50.90
C SER A 138 -0.67 -42.18 52.16
N PRO A 139 -0.89 -40.90 52.52
CA PRO A 139 -1.73 -39.91 51.84
C PRO A 139 -1.15 -39.46 50.49
N THR A 140 -2.02 -39.01 49.58
CA THR A 140 -1.63 -38.59 48.22
C THR A 140 -0.77 -37.32 48.24
N PRO A 141 0.49 -37.37 47.77
CA PRO A 141 1.36 -36.19 47.71
C PRO A 141 0.85 -35.14 46.72
N VAL A 142 1.16 -33.87 46.97
CA VAL A 142 0.82 -32.76 46.07
C VAL A 142 1.54 -32.89 44.72
N GLY A 143 2.73 -33.50 44.70
CA GLY A 143 3.46 -33.82 43.48
C GLY A 143 2.65 -34.68 42.52
N LEU A 144 1.94 -35.70 43.03
CA LEU A 144 1.11 -36.60 42.24
C LEU A 144 -0.13 -35.90 41.66
N GLU A 145 -0.80 -35.07 42.45
CA GLU A 145 -1.96 -34.28 41.99
C GLU A 145 -1.55 -33.29 40.88
N LEU A 146 -0.39 -32.65 41.04
CA LEU A 146 0.17 -31.76 40.03
C LEU A 146 0.57 -32.54 38.76
N ALA A 147 1.11 -33.75 38.89
CA ALA A 147 1.43 -34.63 37.76
C ALA A 147 0.17 -35.07 37.00
N ARG A 148 -0.93 -35.39 37.70
CA ARG A 148 -2.24 -35.71 37.10
C ARG A 148 -2.79 -34.54 36.28
N ILE A 149 -2.72 -33.31 36.81
CA ILE A 149 -3.15 -32.09 36.11
C ILE A 149 -2.25 -31.82 34.89
N ALA A 150 -0.94 -31.99 35.02
CA ALA A 150 0.02 -31.81 33.93
C ALA A 150 -0.20 -32.82 32.79
N ALA A 151 -0.47 -34.09 33.10
CA ALA A 151 -0.78 -35.14 32.13
C ALA A 151 -2.04 -34.81 31.32
N LEU A 152 -3.14 -34.46 31.99
CA LEU A 152 -4.39 -34.07 31.33
C LEU A 152 -4.19 -32.82 30.46
N SER A 153 -3.48 -31.82 30.99
CA SER A 153 -3.19 -30.58 30.27
C SER A 153 -2.37 -30.84 28.99
N ALA A 154 -1.41 -31.76 29.03
CA ALA A 154 -0.63 -32.15 27.86
C ALA A 154 -1.50 -32.81 26.78
N ILE A 155 -2.43 -33.69 27.16
CA ILE A 155 -3.36 -34.36 26.23
C ILE A 155 -4.30 -33.35 25.57
N PHE A 156 -4.96 -32.49 26.35
CA PHE A 156 -5.86 -31.47 25.79
C PHE A 156 -5.12 -30.46 24.91
N THR A 157 -3.89 -30.09 25.29
CA THR A 157 -3.03 -29.21 24.48
C THR A 157 -2.61 -29.87 23.16
N GLY A 158 -2.30 -31.18 23.19
CA GLY A 158 -1.98 -31.97 22.00
C GLY A 158 -3.16 -32.12 21.06
N LEU A 159 -4.34 -32.47 21.59
CA LEU A 159 -5.58 -32.57 20.83
C LEU A 159 -5.96 -31.23 20.19
N GLY A 160 -5.91 -30.14 20.97
CA GLY A 160 -6.17 -28.80 20.46
C GLY A 160 -5.20 -28.38 19.35
N GLY A 161 -3.91 -28.70 19.49
CA GLY A 161 -2.91 -28.47 18.46
C GLY A 161 -3.18 -29.25 17.17
N ALA A 162 -3.57 -30.52 17.27
CA ALA A 162 -3.88 -31.39 16.13
C ALA A 162 -5.14 -30.91 15.37
N VAL A 163 -6.21 -30.58 16.10
CA VAL A 163 -7.47 -30.05 15.51
C VAL A 163 -7.21 -28.73 14.77
N VAL A 164 -6.44 -27.81 15.36
CA VAL A 164 -6.03 -26.56 14.69
C VAL A 164 -5.17 -26.83 13.45
N GLY A 165 -4.38 -27.90 13.45
CA GLY A 165 -3.60 -28.35 12.29
C GLY A 165 -4.47 -28.83 11.13
N VAL A 166 -5.51 -29.63 11.42
CA VAL A 166 -6.43 -30.20 10.40
C VAL A 166 -7.40 -29.15 9.86
N PHE A 167 -7.96 -28.29 10.72
CA PHE A 167 -8.91 -27.24 10.32
C PHE A 167 -8.26 -25.89 10.02
N ARG A 168 -6.97 -25.90 9.68
CA ARG A 168 -6.15 -24.69 9.60
C ARG A 168 -6.69 -23.66 8.61
N SER A 169 -7.26 -24.09 7.47
CA SER A 169 -7.90 -23.21 6.49
C SER A 169 -9.13 -22.49 7.06
N GLN A 170 -9.97 -23.21 7.82
CA GLN A 170 -11.16 -22.64 8.46
C GLN A 170 -10.77 -21.68 9.59
N VAL A 171 -9.74 -22.01 10.37
CA VAL A 171 -9.19 -21.13 11.42
C VAL A 171 -8.61 -19.84 10.81
N ASP A 172 -7.86 -19.94 9.71
CA ASP A 172 -7.32 -18.77 9.00
C ASP A 172 -8.46 -17.85 8.51
N ARG A 173 -9.52 -18.44 7.91
CA ARG A 173 -10.71 -17.70 7.45
C ARG A 173 -11.45 -17.03 8.61
N MET A 174 -11.65 -17.72 9.73
CA MET A 174 -12.28 -17.16 10.92
C MET A 174 -11.47 -15.96 11.47
N ARG A 175 -10.15 -16.12 11.59
CA ARG A 175 -9.26 -15.06 12.07
C ARG A 175 -9.22 -13.85 11.13
N ALA A 176 -9.24 -14.07 9.82
CA ALA A 176 -9.35 -13.00 8.83
C ALA A 176 -10.66 -12.23 8.98
N ASN A 177 -11.78 -12.92 9.23
CA ASN A 177 -13.09 -12.30 9.40
C ASN A 177 -13.25 -11.50 10.70
N TRP A 178 -12.47 -11.82 11.75
CA TRP A 178 -12.53 -11.16 13.06
C TRP A 178 -11.47 -10.06 13.25
N ALA A 179 -10.63 -9.83 12.24
CA ALA A 179 -9.62 -8.78 12.29
C ALA A 179 -10.25 -7.38 12.34
N GLU A 180 -9.67 -6.48 13.14
CA GLU A 180 -10.12 -5.08 13.21
C GLU A 180 -9.72 -4.26 11.97
N SER A 181 -8.62 -4.66 11.31
CA SER A 181 -8.10 -4.06 10.09
C SER A 181 -7.41 -5.14 9.25
N VAL A 182 -7.60 -5.09 7.93
CA VAL A 182 -7.10 -6.12 7.00
C VAL A 182 -6.27 -5.51 5.88
N THR A 183 -5.05 -6.02 5.74
CA THR A 183 -4.24 -5.84 4.54
C THR A 183 -4.38 -7.10 3.70
N ALA A 184 -5.08 -7.00 2.57
CA ALA A 184 -5.38 -8.14 1.70
C ALA A 184 -4.41 -8.20 0.52
N VAL A 185 -3.93 -9.40 0.21
CA VAL A 185 -3.16 -9.72 -1.00
C VAL A 185 -3.93 -10.77 -1.78
N VAL A 186 -4.31 -10.48 -3.02
CA VAL A 186 -5.07 -11.37 -3.90
C VAL A 186 -4.18 -11.87 -5.02
N GLY A 187 -4.11 -13.19 -5.15
CA GLY A 187 -3.17 -13.86 -6.06
C GLY A 187 -1.77 -13.93 -5.47
N ILE A 188 -1.12 -15.09 -5.64
CA ILE A 188 0.30 -15.29 -5.32
C ILE A 188 0.93 -16.27 -6.32
N ASP A 189 2.18 -16.01 -6.66
CA ASP A 189 3.04 -16.86 -7.49
C ASP A 189 4.44 -17.02 -6.87
N SER A 190 5.42 -17.50 -7.63
CA SER A 190 6.82 -17.61 -7.19
C SER A 190 7.45 -16.27 -6.83
N ASP A 191 7.13 -15.22 -7.58
CA ASP A 191 7.85 -13.94 -7.55
C ASP A 191 7.28 -13.00 -6.47
N THR A 192 6.05 -13.24 -6.06
CA THR A 192 5.36 -12.47 -5.01
C THR A 192 5.83 -12.78 -3.58
N GLN A 193 6.68 -13.80 -3.36
CA GLN A 193 7.13 -14.15 -1.98
C GLN A 193 7.95 -13.02 -1.33
N SER A 194 8.82 -12.35 -2.08
CA SER A 194 9.56 -11.18 -1.58
C SER A 194 8.61 -10.02 -1.27
N MET A 195 7.59 -9.82 -2.11
CA MET A 195 6.55 -8.82 -1.89
C MET A 195 5.77 -9.09 -0.59
N LEU A 196 5.32 -10.33 -0.36
CA LEU A 196 4.65 -10.72 0.89
C LEU A 196 5.52 -10.44 2.12
N SER A 197 6.83 -10.68 2.01
CA SER A 197 7.80 -10.43 3.08
C SER A 197 7.99 -8.93 3.34
N ALA A 198 7.96 -8.09 2.30
CA ALA A 198 8.00 -6.63 2.43
C ALA A 198 6.70 -6.07 3.04
N VAL A 199 5.54 -6.57 2.59
CA VAL A 199 4.22 -6.22 3.16
C VAL A 199 4.15 -6.60 4.64
N ALA A 200 4.61 -7.80 5.01
CA ALA A 200 4.60 -8.25 6.40
C ALA A 200 5.48 -7.37 7.32
N ARG A 201 6.63 -6.87 6.81
CA ARG A 201 7.53 -5.98 7.54
C ARG A 201 6.96 -4.57 7.75
N THR A 202 6.20 -4.08 6.78
CA THR A 202 5.59 -2.74 6.79
C THR A 202 4.14 -2.73 7.31
N LEU A 203 3.65 -3.89 7.78
CA LEU A 203 2.30 -4.06 8.28
C LEU A 203 2.09 -3.25 9.58
N ASP A 204 1.04 -2.43 9.62
CA ASP A 204 0.62 -1.78 10.86
C ASP A 204 0.34 -2.86 11.93
N ARG A 205 0.74 -2.61 13.18
CA ARG A 205 0.62 -3.55 14.31
C ARG A 205 -0.82 -3.99 14.58
N ARG A 206 -1.81 -3.21 14.15
CA ARG A 206 -3.24 -3.51 14.28
C ARG A 206 -3.84 -4.18 13.04
N SER A 207 -3.11 -4.24 11.94
CA SER A 207 -3.56 -4.87 10.69
C SER A 207 -3.21 -6.35 10.67
N THR A 208 -4.10 -7.15 10.08
CA THR A 208 -3.87 -8.57 9.79
C THR A 208 -3.58 -8.73 8.31
N LEU A 209 -2.45 -9.37 7.98
CA LEU A 209 -2.12 -9.77 6.61
C LEU A 209 -2.96 -11.00 6.22
N VAL A 210 -3.77 -10.85 5.17
CA VAL A 210 -4.60 -11.91 4.60
C VAL A 210 -4.19 -12.15 3.16
N VAL A 211 -3.91 -13.40 2.82
CA VAL A 211 -3.58 -13.82 1.44
C VAL A 211 -4.75 -14.63 0.90
N ILE A 212 -5.31 -14.17 -0.22
CA ILE A 212 -6.44 -14.79 -0.91
C ILE A 212 -5.90 -15.48 -2.17
N THR A 213 -6.09 -16.79 -2.28
CA THR A 213 -5.54 -17.60 -3.38
C THR A 213 -6.47 -18.74 -3.77
N GLY A 214 -6.35 -19.22 -5.00
CA GLY A 214 -7.17 -20.31 -5.55
C GLY A 214 -6.60 -21.71 -5.32
N ALA A 215 -5.30 -21.81 -5.03
CA ALA A 215 -4.59 -23.07 -4.99
C ALA A 215 -3.92 -23.31 -3.62
N SER A 216 -3.93 -24.56 -3.16
CA SER A 216 -3.32 -24.99 -1.90
C SER A 216 -1.93 -25.58 -2.13
N ASP A 217 -0.96 -24.70 -2.40
CA ASP A 217 0.37 -25.11 -2.87
C ASP A 217 1.45 -24.80 -1.82
N ASP A 218 2.72 -25.15 -2.08
CA ASP A 218 3.86 -24.77 -1.23
C ASP A 218 3.94 -23.27 -0.94
N ARG A 219 3.43 -22.45 -1.88
CA ARG A 219 3.31 -20.99 -1.78
C ARG A 219 2.44 -20.56 -0.59
N VAL A 220 1.40 -21.33 -0.28
CA VAL A 220 0.52 -21.11 0.89
C VAL A 220 1.30 -21.33 2.19
N GLN A 221 2.18 -22.33 2.23
CA GLN A 221 3.04 -22.55 3.39
C GLN A 221 4.05 -21.41 3.55
N GLY A 222 4.63 -20.92 2.44
CA GLY A 222 5.48 -19.72 2.42
C GLY A 222 4.79 -18.50 3.02
N ALA A 223 3.60 -18.15 2.54
CA ALA A 223 2.80 -17.04 3.05
C ALA A 223 2.48 -17.19 4.56
N ARG A 224 2.11 -18.40 5.00
CA ARG A 224 1.85 -18.69 6.43
C ARG A 224 3.11 -18.56 7.28
N ARG A 225 4.30 -18.88 6.77
CA ARG A 225 5.57 -18.69 7.49
C ARG A 225 5.85 -17.22 7.78
N GLN A 226 5.42 -16.33 6.88
CA GLN A 226 5.44 -14.86 7.04
C GLN A 226 4.32 -14.31 7.94
N GLY A 227 3.51 -15.18 8.54
CA GLY A 227 2.46 -14.78 9.48
C GLY A 227 1.12 -14.41 8.83
N ALA A 228 0.96 -14.58 7.52
CA ALA A 228 -0.30 -14.34 6.83
C ALA A 228 -1.40 -15.36 7.24
N ARG A 229 -2.66 -14.95 7.13
CA ARG A 229 -3.83 -15.84 7.15
C ARG A 229 -4.22 -16.15 5.72
N VAL A 230 -4.30 -17.43 5.35
CA VAL A 230 -4.59 -17.80 3.96
C VAL A 230 -6.06 -18.17 3.82
N VAL A 231 -6.75 -17.49 2.91
CA VAL A 231 -8.16 -17.71 2.56
C VAL A 231 -8.20 -18.29 1.15
N LEU A 232 -8.76 -19.49 1.02
CA LEU A 232 -8.95 -20.12 -0.28
C LEU A 232 -10.28 -19.66 -0.90
N VAL A 233 -10.24 -19.28 -2.17
CA VAL A 233 -11.39 -18.87 -2.98
C VAL A 233 -11.37 -19.58 -4.33
N ASP A 234 -12.49 -19.67 -5.00
CA ASP A 234 -12.52 -20.13 -6.39
C ASP A 234 -12.63 -18.91 -7.30
N PHE A 235 -11.53 -18.54 -7.97
CA PHE A 235 -11.52 -17.37 -8.84
C PHE A 235 -12.40 -17.52 -10.09
N ASN A 236 -12.77 -18.75 -10.46
CA ASN A 236 -13.75 -18.98 -11.53
C ASN A 236 -15.19 -18.70 -11.08
N ASN A 237 -15.41 -18.59 -9.77
CA ASN A 237 -16.70 -18.24 -9.18
C ASN A 237 -16.59 -16.94 -8.38
N PRO A 238 -16.93 -15.78 -8.99
CA PRO A 238 -16.81 -14.46 -8.38
C PRO A 238 -17.47 -14.33 -7.00
N SER A 239 -18.54 -15.08 -6.74
CA SER A 239 -19.26 -15.06 -5.46
C SER A 239 -18.36 -15.47 -4.27
N THR A 240 -17.35 -16.32 -4.50
CA THR A 240 -16.46 -16.79 -3.44
C THR A 240 -15.50 -15.70 -2.96
N LEU A 241 -15.10 -14.79 -3.84
CA LEU A 241 -14.28 -13.62 -3.52
C LEU A 241 -15.11 -12.51 -2.86
N VAL A 242 -16.26 -12.18 -3.45
CA VAL A 242 -17.12 -11.06 -3.01
C VAL A 242 -17.80 -11.31 -1.66
N SER A 243 -18.08 -12.58 -1.32
CA SER A 243 -18.74 -12.98 -0.08
C SER A 243 -17.88 -12.88 1.20
N LEU A 244 -16.58 -12.59 1.07
CA LEU A 244 -15.69 -12.51 2.23
C LEU A 244 -16.06 -11.34 3.15
N ARG A 245 -16.23 -11.62 4.45
CA ARG A 245 -16.63 -10.59 5.43
C ARG A 245 -15.50 -9.60 5.73
N LEU A 246 -14.27 -9.96 5.41
CA LEU A 246 -13.06 -9.14 5.63
C LEU A 246 -13.10 -7.79 4.89
N TRP A 247 -13.86 -7.67 3.80
CA TRP A 247 -13.92 -6.44 2.99
C TRP A 247 -14.36 -5.22 3.80
N ARG A 248 -15.26 -5.40 4.78
CA ARG A 248 -15.70 -4.32 5.69
C ARG A 248 -14.57 -3.72 6.54
N ARG A 249 -13.48 -4.48 6.72
CA ARG A 249 -12.32 -4.10 7.55
C ARG A 249 -11.07 -3.85 6.71
N LEU A 250 -11.22 -3.79 5.37
CA LEU A 250 -10.11 -3.51 4.48
C LEU A 250 -9.43 -2.17 4.83
N SER A 251 -8.11 -2.19 4.81
CA SER A 251 -7.24 -1.02 4.97
C SER A 251 -6.22 -0.85 3.85
N ARG A 252 -5.84 -1.93 3.17
CA ARG A 252 -4.94 -1.92 2.02
C ARG A 252 -5.17 -3.17 1.15
N LEU A 253 -5.09 -3.01 -0.16
CA LEU A 253 -5.28 -4.10 -1.14
C LEU A 253 -4.07 -4.22 -2.06
N TYR A 254 -3.63 -5.45 -2.29
CA TYR A 254 -2.62 -5.82 -3.27
C TYR A 254 -3.23 -6.82 -4.25
N LEU A 255 -3.15 -6.56 -5.55
CA LEU A 255 -3.61 -7.46 -6.61
C LEU A 255 -2.40 -7.92 -7.41
N MET A 256 -2.01 -9.18 -7.27
CA MET A 256 -0.66 -9.65 -7.59
C MET A 256 -0.62 -10.74 -8.66
N ALA A 257 -1.69 -10.93 -9.45
CA ALA A 257 -1.64 -11.82 -10.60
C ALA A 257 -0.64 -11.31 -11.65
N PRO A 258 0.09 -12.19 -12.36
CA PRO A 258 0.96 -11.79 -13.47
C PRO A 258 0.21 -11.11 -14.61
N ASP A 259 -1.03 -11.54 -14.87
CA ASP A 259 -1.89 -10.94 -15.88
C ASP A 259 -2.63 -9.72 -15.31
N PRO A 260 -2.40 -8.51 -15.82
CA PRO A 260 -3.06 -7.31 -15.35
C PRO A 260 -4.58 -7.35 -15.57
N ALA A 261 -5.08 -8.03 -16.62
CA ALA A 261 -6.52 -8.10 -16.88
C ALA A 261 -7.28 -8.82 -15.76
N LEU A 262 -6.69 -9.89 -15.19
CA LEU A 262 -7.23 -10.57 -14.02
C LEU A 262 -7.27 -9.66 -12.81
N ASN A 263 -6.20 -8.89 -12.55
CA ASN A 263 -6.17 -7.94 -11.45
C ASN A 263 -7.28 -6.89 -11.60
N LEU A 264 -7.48 -6.32 -12.79
CA LEU A 264 -8.52 -5.32 -13.04
C LEU A 264 -9.93 -5.91 -12.89
N SER A 265 -10.14 -7.16 -13.32
CA SER A 265 -11.42 -7.87 -13.12
C SER A 265 -11.75 -8.05 -11.62
N TRP A 266 -10.76 -8.41 -10.80
CA TRP A 266 -10.94 -8.53 -9.35
C TRP A 266 -11.14 -7.18 -8.69
N LEU A 267 -10.45 -6.14 -9.18
CA LEU A 267 -10.60 -4.78 -8.68
C LEU A 267 -12.04 -4.29 -8.86
N ASP A 268 -12.64 -4.50 -10.04
CA ASP A 268 -14.04 -4.12 -10.30
C ASP A 268 -15.00 -4.83 -9.35
N LEU A 269 -14.89 -6.16 -9.22
CA LEU A 269 -15.71 -6.96 -8.30
C LEU A 269 -15.59 -6.50 -6.85
N ILE A 270 -14.36 -6.24 -6.37
CA ILE A 270 -14.12 -5.77 -5.01
C ILE A 270 -14.63 -4.33 -4.83
N SER A 271 -14.47 -3.46 -5.82
CA SER A 271 -14.92 -2.07 -5.77
C SER A 271 -16.43 -1.97 -5.65
N ARG A 272 -17.18 -2.70 -6.50
CA ARG A 272 -18.64 -2.82 -6.40
C ARG A 272 -19.08 -3.37 -5.05
N ARG A 273 -18.36 -4.35 -4.51
CA ARG A 273 -18.69 -4.87 -3.17
C ARG A 273 -18.45 -3.84 -2.07
N LEU A 274 -17.36 -3.08 -2.16
CA LEU A 274 -17.04 -2.04 -1.18
C LEU A 274 -18.03 -0.89 -1.25
N SER A 275 -18.60 -0.57 -2.43
CA SER A 275 -19.64 0.46 -2.55
C SER A 275 -20.91 0.16 -1.77
N GLU A 276 -21.26 -1.11 -1.67
CA GLU A 276 -22.43 -1.55 -0.89
C GLU A 276 -22.20 -1.54 0.63
N ILE A 277 -20.96 -1.74 1.10
CA ILE A 277 -20.70 -2.11 2.52
C ILE A 277 -19.74 -1.21 3.27
N ALA A 278 -19.01 -0.30 2.59
CA ALA A 278 -17.93 0.47 3.19
C ALA A 278 -17.98 1.95 2.79
N HIS A 279 -17.80 2.81 3.79
CA HIS A 279 -17.75 4.27 3.62
C HIS A 279 -16.31 4.80 3.55
N LYS A 280 -15.28 3.94 3.63
CA LYS A 280 -13.89 4.38 3.55
C LYS A 280 -13.53 4.69 2.10
N GLN A 281 -12.92 5.85 1.89
CA GLN A 281 -12.37 6.29 0.61
C GLN A 281 -10.83 6.35 0.68
N ARG A 282 -10.18 6.39 -0.49
CA ARG A 282 -8.71 6.42 -0.67
C ARG A 282 -7.94 5.33 0.09
N LEU A 283 -8.45 4.10 0.05
CA LEU A 283 -7.70 2.93 0.50
C LEU A 283 -6.49 2.71 -0.43
N PRO A 284 -5.29 2.49 0.10
CA PRO A 284 -4.13 2.14 -0.73
C PRO A 284 -4.38 0.84 -1.49
N LEU A 285 -4.16 0.91 -2.80
CA LEU A 285 -4.26 -0.18 -3.76
C LEU A 285 -2.95 -0.28 -4.52
N ILE A 286 -2.34 -1.47 -4.55
CA ILE A 286 -1.18 -1.74 -5.39
C ILE A 286 -1.52 -2.88 -6.34
N VAL A 287 -1.44 -2.61 -7.64
CA VAL A 287 -1.74 -3.58 -8.69
C VAL A 287 -0.45 -4.02 -9.36
N ARG A 288 -0.27 -5.31 -9.58
CA ARG A 288 0.85 -5.80 -10.38
C ARG A 288 0.57 -5.57 -11.86
N MET A 289 1.47 -4.82 -12.50
CA MET A 289 1.55 -4.72 -13.96
C MET A 289 3.03 -4.71 -14.31
N ASP A 290 3.50 -5.79 -14.93
CA ASP A 290 4.93 -5.93 -15.22
C ASP A 290 5.33 -5.02 -16.40
N ASP A 291 4.46 -4.84 -17.39
CA ASP A 291 4.71 -3.96 -18.52
C ASP A 291 4.72 -2.47 -18.11
N PRO A 292 5.85 -1.74 -18.31
CA PRO A 292 5.98 -0.34 -17.90
C PRO A 292 5.03 0.61 -18.63
N TRP A 293 4.66 0.34 -19.89
CA TRP A 293 3.72 1.18 -20.64
C TRP A 293 2.33 1.07 -20.02
N LEU A 294 1.87 -0.15 -19.80
CA LEU A 294 0.57 -0.38 -19.15
C LEU A 294 0.57 0.22 -17.75
N ALA A 295 1.65 0.04 -16.99
CA ALA A 295 1.79 0.63 -15.65
C ALA A 295 1.68 2.15 -15.68
N GLN A 296 2.40 2.83 -16.58
CA GLN A 296 2.39 4.29 -16.66
C GLN A 296 1.06 4.84 -17.18
N ALA A 297 0.49 4.23 -18.23
CA ALA A 297 -0.82 4.62 -18.75
C ALA A 297 -1.90 4.48 -17.67
N TRP A 298 -1.89 3.37 -16.94
CA TRP A 298 -2.83 3.14 -15.85
C TRP A 298 -2.63 4.10 -14.68
N ARG A 299 -1.38 4.39 -14.29
CA ARG A 299 -1.07 5.43 -13.29
C ARG A 299 -1.56 6.80 -13.74
N ALA A 300 -1.40 7.19 -15.01
CA ALA A 300 -1.81 8.51 -15.49
C ALA A 300 -3.32 8.65 -15.64
N GLN A 301 -4.01 7.54 -15.91
CA GLN A 301 -5.46 7.50 -16.00
C GLN A 301 -6.15 7.63 -14.63
N GLN A 302 -5.43 7.54 -13.49
CA GLN A 302 -5.90 7.66 -12.09
C GLN A 302 -7.42 7.76 -12.01
N PHE A 303 -8.14 6.63 -12.16
CA PHE A 303 -9.58 6.62 -12.48
C PHE A 303 -10.37 7.68 -11.69
N GLY A 304 -10.62 8.84 -12.29
CA GLY A 304 -11.29 9.99 -11.67
C GLY A 304 -12.81 9.83 -11.68
N GLY A 305 -13.27 8.63 -11.35
CA GLY A 305 -14.67 8.24 -11.25
C GLY A 305 -15.38 8.85 -10.05
N SER A 306 -16.71 8.97 -10.09
CA SER A 306 -17.54 9.33 -8.93
C SER A 306 -17.38 8.37 -7.73
N ASP A 307 -16.74 7.20 -7.93
CA ASP A 307 -16.60 6.13 -6.95
C ASP A 307 -15.16 5.90 -6.44
N THR A 308 -14.28 6.91 -6.48
CA THR A 308 -12.81 6.82 -6.23
C THR A 308 -12.39 6.39 -4.81
N ARG A 309 -12.66 5.13 -4.48
CA ARG A 309 -12.33 4.50 -3.19
C ARG A 309 -10.85 4.20 -3.01
N TRP A 310 -10.03 4.33 -4.05
CA TRP A 310 -8.63 3.87 -4.05
C TRP A 310 -7.64 5.02 -4.15
N ALA A 311 -6.52 4.89 -3.46
CA ALA A 311 -5.26 5.58 -3.76
C ALA A 311 -4.39 4.55 -4.47
N ALA A 312 -4.49 4.52 -5.80
CA ALA A 312 -3.97 3.46 -6.64
C ALA A 312 -2.50 3.69 -7.01
N ASP A 313 -1.74 2.61 -7.08
CA ASP A 313 -0.40 2.56 -7.63
C ASP A 313 -0.12 1.18 -8.24
N VAL A 314 0.98 1.06 -8.96
CA VAL A 314 1.40 -0.13 -9.69
C VAL A 314 2.78 -0.59 -9.24
N VAL A 315 3.00 -1.90 -9.30
CA VAL A 315 4.32 -2.51 -9.16
C VAL A 315 4.57 -3.48 -10.31
N GLY A 316 5.76 -3.43 -10.91
CA GLY A 316 6.15 -4.33 -11.99
C GLY A 316 7.57 -4.86 -11.83
N LYS A 317 7.82 -6.06 -12.34
CA LYS A 317 9.17 -6.68 -12.33
C LYS A 317 10.23 -5.79 -12.97
N TYR A 318 9.92 -5.18 -14.11
CA TYR A 318 10.87 -4.37 -14.86
C TYR A 318 11.24 -3.09 -14.12
N GLU A 319 10.25 -2.38 -13.57
CA GLU A 319 10.49 -1.17 -12.76
C GLU A 319 11.29 -1.48 -11.49
N VAL A 320 10.93 -2.54 -10.77
CA VAL A 320 11.65 -2.96 -9.55
C VAL A 320 13.09 -3.38 -9.87
N THR A 321 13.29 -4.10 -10.98
CA THR A 321 14.63 -4.53 -11.41
C THR A 321 15.48 -3.35 -11.87
N ALA A 322 14.90 -2.41 -12.64
CA ALA A 322 15.57 -1.17 -13.05
C ALA A 322 16.08 -0.38 -11.84
N GLY A 323 15.20 -0.16 -10.84
CA GLY A 323 15.55 0.53 -9.61
C GLY A 323 16.69 -0.16 -8.84
N ARG A 324 16.73 -1.50 -8.83
CA ARG A 324 17.81 -2.28 -8.20
C ARG A 324 19.14 -2.17 -8.94
N LEU A 325 19.12 -2.27 -10.27
CA LEU A 325 20.32 -2.14 -11.09
C LEU A 325 20.94 -0.75 -10.93
N LEU A 326 20.11 0.29 -11.03
CA LEU A 326 20.57 1.67 -10.86
C LEU A 326 21.05 1.93 -9.42
N ASN A 327 20.35 1.45 -8.39
CA ASN A 327 20.83 1.53 -7.01
C ASN A 327 22.19 0.87 -6.83
N SER A 328 22.40 -0.31 -7.40
CA SER A 328 23.66 -1.06 -7.30
C SER A 328 24.81 -0.34 -8.01
N ILE A 329 24.56 0.20 -9.20
CA ILE A 329 25.54 1.00 -9.97
C ILE A 329 25.90 2.28 -9.21
N MET A 330 24.91 3.03 -8.74
CA MET A 330 25.11 4.31 -8.06
C MET A 330 25.76 4.16 -6.68
N ALA A 331 25.55 3.04 -5.99
CA ALA A 331 26.18 2.75 -4.69
C ALA A 331 27.72 2.74 -4.78
N THR A 332 28.30 2.54 -5.97
CA THR A 332 29.76 2.63 -6.17
C THR A 332 30.30 4.06 -6.04
N GLY A 333 29.46 5.09 -6.25
CA GLY A 333 29.84 6.50 -6.22
C GLY A 333 30.75 6.96 -7.36
N ARG A 334 31.07 6.10 -8.34
CA ARG A 334 32.06 6.37 -9.40
C ARG A 334 31.45 6.46 -10.79
N THR A 335 30.34 5.76 -11.02
CA THR A 335 29.72 5.68 -12.35
C THR A 335 29.08 7.02 -12.73
N LYS A 336 29.52 7.57 -13.86
CA LYS A 336 28.97 8.77 -14.50
C LYS A 336 28.17 8.44 -15.75
N HIS A 337 28.42 7.29 -16.37
CA HIS A 337 27.78 6.88 -17.61
C HIS A 337 27.34 5.41 -17.57
N VAL A 338 26.14 5.10 -18.06
CA VAL A 338 25.60 3.75 -18.14
C VAL A 338 25.18 3.46 -19.58
N PHE A 339 25.77 2.44 -20.18
CA PHE A 339 25.33 1.92 -21.47
C PHE A 339 24.27 0.84 -21.26
N VAL A 340 23.11 0.99 -21.89
CA VAL A 340 22.03 -0.01 -21.89
C VAL A 340 22.01 -0.68 -23.25
N CYS A 341 22.44 -1.94 -23.30
CA CYS A 341 22.60 -2.71 -24.52
C CYS A 341 21.38 -3.63 -24.74
N GLY A 342 20.67 -3.39 -25.83
CA GLY A 342 19.44 -4.09 -26.21
C GLY A 342 18.15 -3.31 -25.92
N THR A 343 17.06 -3.77 -26.49
CA THR A 343 15.74 -3.12 -26.43
C THR A 343 14.68 -4.06 -25.85
N SER A 344 14.17 -3.73 -24.67
CA SER A 344 13.12 -4.46 -23.98
C SER A 344 12.32 -3.55 -23.03
N GLN A 345 11.31 -4.09 -22.36
CA GLN A 345 10.61 -3.36 -21.28
C GLN A 345 11.57 -2.87 -20.19
N LEU A 346 12.69 -3.57 -19.95
CA LEU A 346 13.69 -3.14 -18.97
C LEU A 346 14.39 -1.86 -19.41
N THR A 347 14.65 -1.68 -20.71
CA THR A 347 15.24 -0.47 -21.28
C THR A 347 14.39 0.75 -20.93
N LEU A 348 13.08 0.66 -21.16
CA LEU A 348 12.15 1.74 -20.84
C LEU A 348 12.00 1.96 -19.34
N ALA A 349 11.99 0.90 -18.54
CA ALA A 349 11.94 0.99 -17.09
C ALA A 349 13.20 1.67 -16.50
N LEU A 350 14.39 1.45 -17.08
CA LEU A 350 15.63 2.13 -16.71
C LEU A 350 15.56 3.63 -17.01
N CYS A 351 15.09 4.01 -18.21
CA CYS A 351 14.88 5.42 -18.56
C CYS A 351 13.88 6.07 -17.60
N ALA A 352 12.72 5.44 -17.37
CA ALA A 352 11.67 5.96 -16.50
C ALA A 352 12.11 6.10 -15.03
N ASP A 353 12.81 5.12 -14.46
CA ASP A 353 13.33 5.20 -13.08
C ASP A 353 14.36 6.32 -12.94
N LEU A 354 15.23 6.50 -13.94
CA LEU A 354 16.24 7.55 -13.95
C LEU A 354 15.61 8.95 -14.05
N THR A 355 14.61 9.15 -14.92
CA THR A 355 13.83 10.40 -15.00
C THR A 355 13.05 10.68 -13.72
N GLN A 356 12.44 9.65 -13.12
CA GLN A 356 11.74 9.78 -11.84
C GLN A 356 12.69 10.26 -10.73
N ARG A 357 13.90 9.69 -10.65
CA ARG A 357 14.92 10.14 -9.68
C ARG A 357 15.35 11.58 -9.91
N ALA A 358 15.40 12.03 -11.17
CA ALA A 358 15.73 13.41 -11.51
C ALA A 358 14.69 14.38 -10.95
N LEU A 359 13.40 14.11 -11.24
CA LEU A 359 12.28 14.88 -10.71
C LEU A 359 12.30 14.95 -9.18
N GLU A 360 12.54 13.82 -8.52
CA GLU A 360 12.61 13.76 -7.07
C GLU A 360 13.81 14.54 -6.50
N ARG A 361 14.93 14.58 -7.20
CA ARG A 361 16.13 15.34 -6.79
C ARG A 361 15.98 16.83 -7.00
N ASP A 362 15.30 17.24 -8.07
CA ASP A 362 14.93 18.64 -8.29
C ASP A 362 13.97 19.11 -7.19
N PHE A 363 13.08 18.23 -6.73
CA PHE A 363 12.22 18.51 -5.57
C PHE A 363 13.00 18.55 -4.25
N TYR A 364 13.80 17.52 -3.98
CA TYR A 364 14.65 17.41 -2.80
C TYR A 364 15.82 16.45 -3.03
N THR A 365 17.03 16.99 -3.02
CA THR A 365 18.26 16.19 -3.04
C THR A 365 18.78 15.98 -1.61
N PRO A 366 18.85 14.73 -1.12
CA PRO A 366 19.42 14.45 0.19
C PRO A 366 20.89 14.87 0.28
N PRO A 367 21.37 15.35 1.46
CA PRO A 367 22.78 15.63 1.66
C PRO A 367 23.65 14.41 1.36
N GLY A 368 24.69 14.59 0.55
CA GLY A 368 25.60 13.51 0.15
C GLY A 368 25.07 12.57 -0.94
N ALA A 369 23.96 12.92 -1.62
CA ALA A 369 23.48 12.14 -2.75
C ALA A 369 24.51 12.08 -3.89
N VAL A 370 24.80 10.88 -4.38
CA VAL A 370 25.66 10.64 -5.56
C VAL A 370 24.97 11.18 -6.81
N ALA A 371 25.67 11.83 -7.74
CA ALA A 371 25.10 12.32 -9.01
C ALA A 371 24.39 11.22 -9.82
N LEU A 372 23.36 11.59 -10.60
CA LEU A 372 22.71 10.64 -11.51
C LEU A 372 23.65 10.41 -12.72
N PRO A 373 23.84 9.16 -13.17
CA PRO A 373 24.60 8.90 -14.38
C PRO A 373 23.82 9.33 -15.63
N ALA A 374 24.54 9.67 -16.70
CA ALA A 374 23.98 9.72 -18.05
C ALA A 374 23.74 8.30 -18.58
N LEU A 375 22.78 8.15 -19.47
CA LEU A 375 22.37 6.85 -20.01
C LEU A 375 22.45 6.86 -21.54
N THR A 376 23.07 5.84 -22.14
CA THR A 376 23.10 5.67 -23.59
C THR A 376 22.48 4.33 -23.96
N LEU A 377 21.40 4.38 -24.75
CA LEU A 377 20.76 3.22 -25.34
C LEU A 377 21.56 2.74 -26.56
N VAL A 378 21.91 1.45 -26.62
CA VAL A 378 22.71 0.87 -27.71
C VAL A 378 22.01 -0.35 -28.27
N GLU A 379 21.31 -0.14 -29.40
CA GLU A 379 20.71 -1.16 -30.25
C GLU A 379 20.27 -0.51 -31.57
N ARG A 380 20.04 -1.30 -32.62
CA ARG A 380 19.59 -0.81 -33.95
C ARG A 380 18.33 0.05 -33.90
N ASP A 381 17.42 -0.23 -32.97
CA ASP A 381 16.14 0.48 -32.76
C ASP A 381 16.14 1.37 -31.50
N ALA A 382 17.31 1.67 -30.93
CA ALA A 382 17.43 2.48 -29.71
C ALA A 382 16.76 3.87 -29.81
N GLU A 383 16.76 4.48 -30.99
CA GLU A 383 16.11 5.78 -31.24
C GLU A 383 14.58 5.71 -31.12
N ASP A 384 13.96 4.57 -31.44
CA ASP A 384 12.51 4.37 -31.27
C ASP A 384 12.17 4.36 -29.77
N TYR A 385 12.96 3.64 -28.97
CA TYR A 385 12.80 3.56 -27.53
C TYR A 385 13.04 4.90 -26.82
N LEU A 386 13.99 5.70 -27.30
CA LEU A 386 14.19 7.06 -26.78
C LEU A 386 12.97 7.94 -27.06
N ARG A 387 12.45 7.93 -28.31
CA ARG A 387 11.25 8.69 -28.69
C ARG A 387 10.03 8.27 -27.88
N ASP A 388 9.86 6.97 -27.67
CA ASP A 388 8.81 6.42 -26.83
C ASP A 388 8.93 6.92 -25.38
N HIS A 389 10.12 6.87 -24.80
CA HIS A 389 10.37 7.39 -23.45
C HIS A 389 10.07 8.90 -23.37
N GLU A 390 10.49 9.70 -24.34
CA GLU A 390 10.22 11.14 -24.37
C GLU A 390 8.74 11.47 -24.51
N PHE A 391 8.02 10.73 -25.34
CA PHE A 391 6.56 10.85 -25.45
C PHE A 391 5.88 10.64 -24.09
N HIS A 392 6.30 9.63 -23.32
CA HIS A 392 5.81 9.39 -21.97
C HIS A 392 6.16 10.51 -21.00
N ARG A 393 7.42 10.99 -21.05
CA ARG A 393 7.90 12.09 -20.22
C ARG A 393 7.01 13.33 -20.40
N GLN A 394 6.64 13.63 -21.65
CA GLN A 394 5.72 14.72 -22.00
C GLN A 394 4.28 14.47 -21.53
N GLN A 395 3.73 13.27 -21.71
CA GLN A 395 2.38 12.92 -21.24
C GLN A 395 2.26 13.01 -19.71
N ALA A 396 3.25 12.46 -18.99
CA ALA A 396 3.34 12.56 -17.54
C ALA A 396 3.70 13.98 -17.06
N GLY A 397 4.09 14.87 -17.98
CA GLY A 397 4.29 16.29 -17.69
C GLY A 397 5.50 16.59 -16.84
N PHE A 398 6.56 15.82 -17.02
CA PHE A 398 7.83 16.04 -16.33
C PHE A 398 8.43 17.38 -16.77
N ALA A 399 8.64 18.25 -15.79
CA ALA A 399 9.24 19.57 -15.99
C ALA A 399 10.77 19.58 -15.81
N SER A 400 11.35 18.47 -15.34
CA SER A 400 12.80 18.34 -15.14
C SER A 400 13.50 18.22 -16.49
N GLU A 401 14.61 18.96 -16.68
CA GLU A 401 15.52 18.77 -17.82
C GLU A 401 16.20 17.40 -17.78
N GLY A 402 16.13 16.70 -16.63
CA GLY A 402 16.51 15.31 -16.48
C GLY A 402 17.99 15.00 -16.71
N PRO A 403 18.45 13.79 -16.36
CA PRO A 403 19.75 13.30 -16.80
C PRO A 403 19.72 13.03 -18.30
N THR A 404 20.86 13.23 -18.95
CA THR A 404 21.02 12.98 -20.38
C THR A 404 20.75 11.50 -20.69
N ILE A 405 19.79 11.26 -21.60
CA ILE A 405 19.49 9.95 -22.16
C ILE A 405 19.67 10.05 -23.67
N ASP A 406 20.70 9.39 -24.20
CA ASP A 406 21.03 9.37 -25.62
C ASP A 406 20.77 7.97 -26.21
N ALA A 407 20.74 7.88 -27.54
CA ALA A 407 20.58 6.63 -28.27
C ALA A 407 21.62 6.50 -29.38
N VAL A 408 22.13 5.29 -29.57
CA VAL A 408 23.05 4.90 -30.63
C VAL A 408 22.42 3.75 -31.42
N ALA A 409 22.03 4.02 -32.67
CA ALA A 409 21.40 3.09 -33.59
C ALA A 409 22.37 2.04 -34.18
N GLU A 410 23.18 1.41 -33.32
CA GLU A 410 24.12 0.34 -33.68
C GLU A 410 23.91 -0.88 -32.76
N ALA A 411 24.09 -2.08 -33.30
CA ALA A 411 24.02 -3.29 -32.48
C ALA A 411 25.16 -3.30 -31.44
N PRO A 412 24.92 -3.75 -30.18
CA PRO A 412 25.90 -3.72 -29.08
C PRO A 412 26.95 -4.83 -29.22
N THR A 413 27.68 -4.82 -30.33
CA THR A 413 28.80 -5.74 -30.59
C THR A 413 30.04 -5.32 -29.79
N VAL A 414 30.97 -6.24 -29.56
CA VAL A 414 32.22 -5.91 -28.84
C VAL A 414 32.97 -4.72 -29.48
N PRO A 415 33.16 -4.62 -30.81
CA PRO A 415 33.78 -3.44 -31.43
C PRO A 415 33.03 -2.13 -31.20
N THR A 416 31.70 -2.13 -31.37
CA THR A 416 30.86 -0.95 -31.11
C THR A 416 30.98 -0.50 -29.66
N MET A 417 30.86 -1.44 -28.72
CA MET A 417 30.98 -1.13 -27.29
C MET A 417 32.37 -0.63 -26.91
N LEU A 418 33.44 -1.19 -27.48
CA LEU A 418 34.80 -0.69 -27.23
C LEU A 418 34.95 0.76 -27.68
N LYS A 419 34.48 1.09 -28.89
CA LYS A 419 34.48 2.46 -29.39
C LYS A 419 33.73 3.41 -28.45
N LEU A 420 32.49 3.06 -28.09
CA LEU A 420 31.65 3.90 -27.23
C LEU A 420 32.22 4.08 -25.81
N ILE A 421 32.82 3.02 -25.24
CA ILE A 421 33.44 3.07 -23.92
C ILE A 421 34.73 3.89 -23.95
N ASP A 422 35.54 3.77 -25.02
CA ASP A 422 36.80 4.52 -25.19
C ASP A 422 36.57 6.01 -25.51
N ASP A 423 35.44 6.37 -26.14
CA ASP A 423 35.00 7.76 -26.33
C ASP A 423 34.62 8.43 -24.99
N VAL A 424 34.42 7.62 -23.94
CA VAL A 424 34.14 8.03 -22.56
C VAL A 424 35.27 7.48 -21.65
N ASP A 425 35.11 7.50 -20.32
CA ASP A 425 36.06 6.91 -19.39
C ASP A 425 35.55 5.54 -18.87
N PRO A 426 36.23 4.42 -19.17
CA PRO A 426 35.84 3.09 -18.68
C PRO A 426 35.83 2.99 -17.16
N ALA A 427 36.65 3.77 -16.44
CA ALA A 427 36.70 3.76 -14.98
C ALA A 427 35.44 4.36 -14.33
N THR A 428 34.65 5.12 -15.10
CA THR A 428 33.39 5.75 -14.67
C THR A 428 32.18 5.24 -15.45
N SER A 429 32.33 4.16 -16.21
CA SER A 429 31.27 3.57 -17.02
C SER A 429 30.66 2.34 -16.34
N ALA A 430 29.45 1.97 -16.72
CA ALA A 430 28.83 0.69 -16.45
C ALA A 430 28.04 0.21 -17.67
N VAL A 431 27.83 -1.10 -17.80
CA VAL A 431 27.08 -1.68 -18.92
C VAL A 431 25.96 -2.57 -18.39
N ILE A 432 24.76 -2.43 -18.93
CA ILE A 432 23.60 -3.29 -18.65
C ILE A 432 23.17 -3.92 -19.96
N PHE A 433 23.28 -5.24 -20.06
CA PHE A 433 22.67 -6.01 -21.13
C PHE A 433 21.26 -6.43 -20.72
N VAL A 434 20.25 -5.97 -21.47
CA VAL A 434 18.84 -6.29 -21.19
C VAL A 434 18.39 -7.57 -21.90
N ASP A 435 19.10 -7.98 -22.96
CA ASP A 435 18.78 -9.20 -23.71
C ASP A 435 19.40 -10.45 -23.06
N ALA A 436 18.57 -11.48 -22.89
CA ALA A 436 18.96 -12.76 -22.28
C ALA A 436 20.08 -13.52 -23.05
N HIS A 437 20.36 -13.15 -24.30
CA HIS A 437 21.35 -13.82 -25.15
C HIS A 437 22.70 -13.08 -25.24
N ALA A 438 22.88 -11.98 -24.49
CA ALA A 438 24.08 -11.17 -24.56
C ALA A 438 25.27 -11.68 -23.74
N GLY A 439 25.15 -12.85 -23.08
CA GLY A 439 26.13 -13.37 -22.14
C GLY A 439 27.56 -13.48 -22.69
N THR A 440 27.73 -13.85 -23.96
CA THR A 440 29.06 -13.92 -24.60
C THR A 440 29.70 -12.55 -24.79
N THR A 441 28.93 -11.53 -25.22
CA THR A 441 29.44 -10.16 -25.37
C THR A 441 29.80 -9.59 -24.01
N ALA A 442 28.93 -9.77 -23.01
CA ALA A 442 29.15 -9.34 -21.63
C ALA A 442 30.44 -9.93 -21.04
N ALA A 443 30.65 -11.25 -21.16
CA ALA A 443 31.87 -11.90 -20.70
C ALA A 443 33.14 -11.41 -21.41
N ARG A 444 33.06 -11.14 -22.72
CA ARG A 444 34.19 -10.60 -23.50
C ARG A 444 34.54 -9.16 -23.12
N LEU A 445 33.57 -8.35 -22.76
CA LEU A 445 33.80 -6.99 -22.24
C LEU A 445 34.36 -7.04 -20.81
N ALA A 446 33.82 -7.91 -19.95
CA ALA A 446 34.30 -8.08 -18.58
C ALA A 446 35.77 -8.53 -18.52
N ALA A 447 36.20 -9.38 -19.45
CA ALA A 447 37.59 -9.79 -19.59
C ALA A 447 38.54 -8.63 -20.00
N ARG A 448 38.02 -7.58 -20.66
CA ARG A 448 38.78 -6.40 -21.09
C ARG A 448 38.76 -5.27 -20.06
N PHE A 449 37.64 -5.14 -19.34
CA PHE A 449 37.41 -4.12 -18.32
C PHE A 449 37.05 -4.77 -16.98
N PRO A 450 38.02 -5.38 -16.28
CA PRO A 450 37.73 -6.20 -15.08
C PRO A 450 37.11 -5.43 -13.92
N ASP A 451 37.36 -4.11 -13.82
CA ASP A 451 36.85 -3.24 -12.76
C ASP A 451 35.54 -2.51 -13.11
N MET A 452 35.08 -2.61 -14.36
CA MET A 452 33.84 -1.97 -14.81
C MET A 452 32.63 -2.83 -14.42
N PRO A 453 31.59 -2.27 -13.77
CA PRO A 453 30.36 -3.00 -13.50
C PRO A 453 29.66 -3.39 -14.81
N ILE A 454 29.40 -4.69 -14.98
CA ILE A 454 28.65 -5.20 -16.13
C ILE A 454 27.53 -6.10 -15.62
N TYR A 455 26.31 -5.82 -16.04
CA TYR A 455 25.12 -6.58 -15.69
C TYR A 455 24.59 -7.29 -16.92
N ALA A 456 24.26 -8.58 -16.81
CA ALA A 456 23.63 -9.32 -17.90
C ALA A 456 22.44 -10.12 -17.40
N SER A 457 21.33 -10.08 -18.15
CA SER A 457 20.16 -10.88 -17.83
C SER A 457 20.50 -12.36 -17.97
N ASP A 458 20.11 -13.16 -16.99
CA ASP A 458 20.18 -14.62 -17.06
C ASP A 458 18.86 -15.24 -16.56
N LEU A 459 18.28 -16.10 -17.39
CA LEU A 459 16.98 -16.73 -17.16
C LEU A 459 17.06 -17.90 -16.17
N ASN A 460 18.27 -18.39 -15.86
CA ASN A 460 18.50 -19.52 -14.98
C ASN A 460 18.96 -19.12 -13.56
N THR A 461 19.17 -17.83 -13.31
CA THR A 461 19.62 -17.33 -12.00
C THR A 461 18.45 -17.12 -11.05
N SER A 462 18.71 -17.28 -9.75
CA SER A 462 17.75 -16.95 -8.69
C SER A 462 18.17 -15.66 -7.98
N ILE A 463 17.25 -15.02 -7.23
CA ILE A 463 17.56 -13.79 -6.44
C ILE A 463 18.80 -13.97 -5.54
N THR A 464 19.08 -15.20 -5.09
CA THR A 464 20.25 -15.50 -4.24
C THR A 464 21.58 -15.50 -5.01
N ASP A 465 21.53 -15.54 -6.34
CA ASP A 465 22.70 -15.61 -7.22
C ASP A 465 23.08 -14.25 -7.83
N ASP A 466 22.24 -13.20 -7.66
CA ASP A 466 22.44 -11.85 -8.22
C ASP A 466 23.78 -11.20 -7.80
N SER A 467 24.41 -11.68 -6.71
CA SER A 467 25.70 -11.17 -6.22
C SER A 467 26.94 -11.93 -6.73
N ILE A 468 26.76 -13.02 -7.47
CA ILE A 468 27.88 -13.87 -7.91
C ILE A 468 28.59 -13.22 -9.10
N GLN A 469 29.87 -12.88 -8.92
CA GLN A 469 30.71 -12.36 -9.98
C GLN A 469 31.31 -13.53 -10.77
N VAL A 470 31.04 -13.60 -12.07
CA VAL A 470 31.45 -14.74 -12.93
C VAL A 470 32.82 -14.49 -13.56
N VAL A 471 33.03 -13.31 -14.16
CA VAL A 471 34.29 -12.86 -14.78
C VAL A 471 34.44 -11.37 -14.54
N GLY A 472 35.56 -10.92 -13.95
CA GLY A 472 35.72 -9.52 -13.55
C GLY A 472 34.58 -9.09 -12.61
N ARG A 473 33.95 -7.94 -12.90
CA ARG A 473 32.71 -7.48 -12.23
C ARG A 473 31.42 -7.74 -13.02
N LEU A 474 31.40 -8.79 -13.85
CA LEU A 474 30.18 -9.28 -14.48
C LEU A 474 29.25 -9.92 -13.45
N GLN A 475 28.04 -9.38 -13.32
CA GLN A 475 26.97 -9.88 -12.46
C GLN A 475 25.76 -10.29 -13.30
N SER A 476 25.26 -11.50 -13.07
CA SER A 476 23.98 -11.93 -13.61
C SER A 476 22.84 -11.30 -12.81
N TYR A 477 21.72 -11.01 -13.44
CA TYR A 477 20.50 -10.61 -12.75
C TYR A 477 19.26 -11.28 -13.35
N SER A 478 18.21 -11.38 -12.54
CA SER A 478 16.88 -11.85 -12.96
C SER A 478 15.79 -10.80 -12.76
N LEU A 479 14.71 -10.90 -13.54
CA LEU A 479 13.54 -10.03 -13.41
C LEU A 479 12.70 -10.40 -12.18
N VAL A 480 12.60 -9.48 -11.22
CA VAL A 480 12.10 -9.80 -9.86
C VAL A 480 11.23 -8.68 -9.29
N LEU A 481 10.30 -9.05 -8.39
CA LEU A 481 9.45 -8.11 -7.64
C LEU A 481 10.04 -7.75 -6.25
N ASP A 482 11.29 -8.13 -6.00
CA ASP A 482 11.96 -7.83 -4.74
C ASP A 482 12.68 -6.49 -4.84
N THR A 483 12.32 -5.54 -3.98
CA THR A 483 12.90 -4.18 -3.94
C THR A 483 14.22 -4.10 -3.18
N GLN A 484 14.71 -5.19 -2.57
CA GLN A 484 15.87 -5.28 -1.65
C GLN A 484 15.76 -4.44 -0.36
N GLU A 485 15.20 -3.23 -0.42
CA GLU A 485 14.94 -2.33 0.71
C GLU A 485 13.90 -2.89 1.69
N GLY A 486 13.18 -3.95 1.30
CA GLY A 486 12.16 -4.59 2.12
C GLY A 486 10.91 -3.74 2.31
N GLN A 487 10.76 -2.68 1.53
CA GLN A 487 9.58 -1.84 1.45
C GLN A 487 8.88 -2.07 0.12
N VAL A 488 7.55 -2.08 0.12
CA VAL A 488 6.81 -2.06 -1.13
C VAL A 488 6.86 -0.66 -1.70
N GLN A 489 7.14 -0.51 -3.00
CA GLN A 489 7.00 0.77 -3.66
C GLN A 489 5.52 1.19 -3.62
N ASP A 490 5.26 2.28 -2.92
CA ASP A 490 3.96 2.96 -2.81
C ASP A 490 4.28 4.43 -3.08
N ALA A 491 3.94 4.90 -4.29
CA ALA A 491 4.24 6.24 -4.77
C ALA A 491 3.71 7.32 -3.82
N TRP A 492 2.59 7.06 -3.14
CA TRP A 492 2.01 7.95 -2.14
C TRP A 492 2.80 7.99 -0.83
N GLU A 493 3.36 6.85 -0.41
CA GLU A 493 4.29 6.79 0.72
C GLU A 493 5.61 7.48 0.39
N ARG A 494 6.12 7.29 -0.83
CA ARG A 494 7.31 7.98 -1.36
C ARG A 494 7.11 9.49 -1.40
N ALA A 495 5.97 9.96 -1.90
CA ALA A 495 5.61 11.39 -1.90
C ALA A 495 5.54 11.95 -0.46
N ALA A 496 4.84 11.26 0.45
CA ALA A 496 4.75 11.68 1.85
C ALA A 496 6.13 11.79 2.52
N ARG A 497 7.04 10.85 2.21
CA ARG A 497 8.43 10.88 2.69
C ARG A 497 9.19 12.08 2.12
N LEU A 498 9.16 12.29 0.81
CA LEU A 498 9.89 13.38 0.15
C LEU A 498 9.42 14.76 0.63
N ILE A 499 8.10 14.96 0.73
CA ILE A 499 7.50 16.20 1.25
C ILE A 499 8.00 16.47 2.67
N HIS A 500 8.01 15.45 3.53
CA HIS A 500 8.49 15.56 4.90
C HIS A 500 9.99 15.87 4.98
N GLU A 501 10.82 15.17 4.20
CA GLU A 501 12.27 15.40 4.18
C GLU A 501 12.62 16.82 3.71
N ARG A 502 11.92 17.32 2.67
CA ARG A 502 12.07 18.70 2.23
C ARG A 502 11.66 19.68 3.33
N TYR A 503 10.54 19.45 4.00
CA TYR A 503 10.13 20.26 5.14
C TYR A 503 11.21 20.31 6.23
N VAL A 504 11.76 19.16 6.64
CA VAL A 504 12.83 19.10 7.65
C VAL A 504 14.07 19.88 7.18
N ALA A 505 14.41 19.82 5.90
CA ALA A 505 15.54 20.56 5.34
C ALA A 505 15.33 22.09 5.31
N THR A 506 14.08 22.58 5.31
CA THR A 506 13.78 24.02 5.40
C THR A 506 13.85 24.58 6.82
N ILE A 507 13.93 23.72 7.85
CA ILE A 507 14.02 24.16 9.25
C ILE A 507 15.43 24.65 9.55
N ASP A 508 15.53 25.84 10.13
CA ASP A 508 16.80 26.40 10.57
C ASP A 508 17.53 25.42 11.51
N PRO A 509 18.78 25.00 11.18
CA PRO A 509 19.55 24.07 12.00
C PRO A 509 19.79 24.54 13.44
N THR A 510 19.71 25.85 13.69
CA THR A 510 19.89 26.45 15.02
C THR A 510 18.66 26.28 15.91
N TRP A 511 17.49 25.96 15.35
CA TRP A 511 16.26 25.80 16.10
C TRP A 511 16.18 24.41 16.72
N THR A 512 15.60 24.32 17.93
CA THR A 512 15.40 23.03 18.60
C THR A 512 14.37 22.20 17.82
N ARG A 513 14.81 21.07 17.26
CA ARG A 513 13.93 20.17 16.51
C ARG A 513 12.89 19.53 17.44
N GLY A 514 11.62 19.73 17.12
CA GLY A 514 10.52 19.02 17.76
C GLY A 514 10.45 17.56 17.33
N PRO A 515 9.61 16.73 18.00
CA PRO A 515 9.46 15.31 17.68
C PRO A 515 8.86 15.04 16.29
N ALA A 516 8.27 16.06 15.65
CA ALA A 516 7.75 16.02 14.29
C ALA A 516 8.75 16.55 13.24
N SER A 517 9.94 17.02 13.66
CA SER A 517 10.90 17.75 12.81
C SER A 517 12.23 17.00 12.69
N VAL A 518 12.17 15.67 12.68
CA VAL A 518 13.31 14.77 12.53
C VAL A 518 13.25 14.05 11.17
N PRO A 519 14.38 13.55 10.63
CA PRO A 519 14.40 12.77 9.40
C PRO A 519 13.40 11.62 9.42
N TRP A 520 12.89 11.22 8.25
CA TRP A 520 11.83 10.21 8.14
C TRP A 520 12.19 8.90 8.83
N ALA A 521 13.46 8.47 8.73
CA ALA A 521 13.97 7.25 9.35
C ALA A 521 13.84 7.23 10.89
N GLU A 522 13.92 8.40 11.53
CA GLU A 522 13.80 8.58 12.98
C GLU A 522 12.37 8.97 13.41
N LEU A 523 11.55 9.40 12.45
CA LEU A 523 10.20 9.89 12.70
C LEU A 523 9.30 8.80 13.29
N ASN A 524 8.60 9.14 14.38
CA ASN A 524 7.64 8.22 14.99
C ASN A 524 6.49 7.87 14.03
N GLU A 525 6.02 6.62 14.11
CA GLU A 525 4.92 6.10 13.29
C GLU A 525 3.65 6.96 13.34
N PHE A 526 3.37 7.62 14.47
CA PHE A 526 2.26 8.57 14.56
C PHE A 526 2.39 9.73 13.57
N TYR A 527 3.58 10.31 13.42
CA TYR A 527 3.81 11.43 12.50
C TYR A 527 3.93 10.96 11.05
N ARG A 528 4.59 9.81 10.78
CA ARG A 528 4.55 9.17 9.45
C ARG A 528 3.11 8.91 9.00
N GLY A 529 2.26 8.44 9.91
CA GLY A 529 0.82 8.27 9.68
C GLY A 529 0.10 9.58 9.37
N SER A 530 0.46 10.68 10.04
CA SER A 530 -0.09 12.01 9.77
C SER A 530 0.30 12.54 8.39
N ASN A 531 1.55 12.31 7.94
CA ASN A 531 2.02 12.70 6.61
C ASN A 531 1.33 11.88 5.50
N ARG A 532 1.21 10.56 5.67
CA ARG A 532 0.47 9.70 4.72
C ARG A 532 -1.02 10.07 4.64
N ARG A 533 -1.62 10.45 5.78
CA ARG A 533 -3.00 10.95 5.84
C ARG A 533 -3.15 12.22 5.01
N GLN A 534 -2.28 13.20 5.19
CA GLN A 534 -2.33 14.48 4.47
C GLN A 534 -2.32 14.28 2.95
N VAL A 535 -1.39 13.45 2.43
CA VAL A 535 -1.33 13.14 0.99
C VAL A 535 -2.63 12.47 0.51
N ARG A 536 -3.14 11.47 1.25
CA ARG A 536 -4.38 10.78 0.85
C ARG A 536 -5.62 11.66 0.94
N ASN A 537 -5.68 12.53 1.95
CA ASN A 537 -6.79 13.46 2.11
C ASN A 537 -6.78 14.49 0.98
N ALA A 538 -5.61 14.96 0.54
CA ALA A 538 -5.48 15.82 -0.64
C ALA A 538 -6.09 15.18 -1.91
N LEU A 539 -5.85 13.88 -2.13
CA LEU A 539 -6.46 13.17 -3.27
C LEU A 539 -7.99 13.18 -3.22
N TRP A 540 -8.56 13.04 -2.02
CA TRP A 540 -10.01 13.06 -1.81
C TRP A 540 -10.60 14.47 -1.98
N MET A 541 -10.02 15.46 -1.30
CA MET A 541 -10.49 16.85 -1.31
C MET A 541 -10.53 17.43 -2.72
N VAL A 542 -9.46 17.23 -3.49
CA VAL A 542 -9.34 17.74 -4.86
C VAL A 542 -10.47 17.24 -5.77
N GLU A 543 -10.89 15.97 -5.63
CA GLU A 543 -11.99 15.45 -6.44
C GLU A 543 -13.36 15.82 -5.87
N GLN A 544 -13.57 15.58 -4.58
CA GLN A 544 -14.89 15.60 -3.96
C GLN A 544 -15.35 17.01 -3.57
N ILE A 545 -14.40 17.91 -3.31
CA ILE A 545 -14.68 19.31 -2.96
C ILE A 545 -14.44 20.21 -4.17
N ALA A 546 -13.26 20.12 -4.79
CA ALA A 546 -12.91 21.03 -5.89
C ALA A 546 -13.42 20.57 -7.27
N GLY A 547 -13.98 19.36 -7.41
CA GLY A 547 -14.49 18.89 -8.70
C GLY A 547 -13.39 18.70 -9.75
N HIS A 548 -12.17 18.38 -9.32
CA HIS A 548 -11.06 18.04 -10.21
C HIS A 548 -10.97 16.53 -10.44
N THR A 549 -10.14 16.13 -11.39
CA THR A 549 -9.73 14.74 -11.64
C THR A 549 -8.21 14.64 -11.60
N TRP A 550 -7.69 13.55 -11.04
CA TRP A 550 -6.28 13.18 -11.12
C TRP A 550 -5.94 12.46 -12.43
N ASN A 551 -6.93 12.13 -13.28
CA ASN A 551 -6.71 11.60 -14.61
C ASN A 551 -6.22 12.72 -15.53
N THR A 552 -4.93 12.67 -15.88
CA THR A 552 -4.28 13.69 -16.69
C THR A 552 -3.79 13.16 -18.02
N TRP A 553 -4.23 11.96 -18.41
CA TRP A 553 -3.88 11.37 -19.70
C TRP A 553 -4.39 12.25 -20.87
N GLY A 554 -3.56 12.40 -21.89
CA GLY A 554 -3.93 13.06 -23.15
C GLY A 554 -3.86 14.59 -23.16
N SER A 555 -3.60 15.25 -22.03
CA SER A 555 -3.41 16.71 -21.98
C SER A 555 -2.05 17.04 -21.36
N PRO A 556 -1.09 17.58 -22.14
CA PRO A 556 0.19 18.03 -21.60
C PRO A 556 -0.06 19.14 -20.56
N PRO A 557 0.70 19.16 -19.46
CA PRO A 557 0.45 20.10 -18.37
C PRO A 557 0.77 21.54 -18.79
N GLN A 558 0.09 22.49 -18.16
CA GLN A 558 0.64 23.85 -18.04
C GLN A 558 1.85 23.82 -17.11
N GLN A 559 3.01 24.23 -17.59
CA GLN A 559 4.20 24.35 -16.76
C GLN A 559 4.08 25.61 -15.89
N LEU A 560 4.23 25.46 -14.57
CA LEU A 560 4.22 26.57 -13.63
C LEU A 560 5.63 26.73 -13.05
N SER A 561 6.16 27.95 -13.04
CA SER A 561 7.49 28.21 -12.49
C SER A 561 7.49 28.16 -10.97
N GLY A 562 8.50 27.51 -10.38
CA GLY A 562 8.69 27.49 -8.94
C GLY A 562 9.02 28.85 -8.33
N SER A 563 9.71 29.73 -9.08
CA SER A 563 10.03 31.08 -8.61
C SER A 563 8.80 31.97 -8.56
N GLU A 564 7.96 31.91 -9.59
CA GLU A 564 6.69 32.66 -9.65
C GLU A 564 5.75 32.20 -8.54
N MET A 565 5.61 30.88 -8.33
CA MET A 565 4.77 30.33 -7.27
C MET A 565 5.22 30.76 -5.87
N ALA A 566 6.50 30.99 -5.64
CA ALA A 566 7.03 31.37 -4.33
C ALA A 566 6.67 32.80 -3.91
N GLU A 567 6.43 33.69 -4.88
CA GLU A 567 6.09 35.10 -4.63
C GLU A 567 4.59 35.33 -4.38
N LEU A 568 3.76 34.34 -4.70
CA LEU A 568 2.30 34.42 -4.60
C LEU A 568 1.78 34.06 -3.21
N THR A 569 0.65 34.66 -2.84
CA THR A 569 -0.10 34.25 -1.64
C THR A 569 -0.63 32.82 -1.79
N PRO A 570 -0.92 32.10 -0.68
CA PRO A 570 -1.44 30.74 -0.76
C PRO A 570 -2.72 30.59 -1.61
N LEU A 571 -3.61 31.59 -1.61
CA LEU A 571 -4.84 31.56 -2.41
C LEU A 571 -4.55 31.79 -3.89
N GLU A 572 -3.63 32.68 -4.24
CA GLU A 572 -3.20 32.90 -5.63
C GLU A 572 -2.50 31.66 -6.20
N GLN A 573 -1.67 30.99 -5.39
CA GLN A 573 -1.07 29.70 -5.77
C GLN A 573 -2.15 28.65 -6.10
N LEU A 574 -3.19 28.56 -5.24
CA LEU A 574 -4.30 27.64 -5.46
C LEU A 574 -5.11 28.02 -6.71
N ALA A 575 -5.37 29.30 -6.94
CA ALA A 575 -6.04 29.80 -8.13
C ALA A 575 -5.27 29.47 -9.43
N LEU A 576 -3.94 29.65 -9.44
CA LEU A 576 -3.10 29.24 -10.58
C LEU A 576 -3.08 27.73 -10.81
N MET A 577 -3.28 26.92 -9.77
CA MET A 577 -3.46 25.47 -9.90
C MET A 577 -4.88 25.07 -10.29
N GLY A 578 -5.78 26.03 -10.51
CA GLY A 578 -7.16 25.82 -10.97
C GLY A 578 -8.21 25.72 -9.87
N PHE A 579 -7.86 26.01 -8.61
CA PHE A 579 -8.79 25.94 -7.48
C PHE A 579 -9.38 27.32 -7.19
N ASP A 580 -10.69 27.46 -7.31
CA ASP A 580 -11.38 28.69 -6.94
C ASP A 580 -11.33 28.93 -5.42
N HIS A 581 -11.67 30.15 -5.02
CA HIS A 581 -11.57 30.60 -3.62
C HIS A 581 -12.43 29.77 -2.66
N ASP A 582 -13.67 29.47 -3.03
CA ASP A 582 -14.61 28.72 -2.18
C ASP A 582 -14.15 27.28 -2.00
N SER A 583 -13.77 26.62 -3.11
CA SER A 583 -13.20 25.28 -3.09
C SER A 583 -11.92 25.23 -2.23
N ALA A 584 -11.03 26.22 -2.36
CA ALA A 584 -9.81 26.31 -1.57
C ALA A 584 -10.09 26.37 -0.06
N LEU A 585 -11.05 27.19 0.38
CA LEU A 585 -11.42 27.31 1.79
C LEU A 585 -12.08 26.02 2.33
N GLN A 586 -12.99 25.42 1.56
CA GLN A 586 -13.62 24.16 1.95
C GLN A 586 -12.62 23.00 2.06
N MET A 587 -11.65 22.94 1.15
CA MET A 587 -10.55 21.97 1.25
C MET A 587 -9.68 22.23 2.50
N ALA A 588 -9.34 23.49 2.80
CA ALA A 588 -8.56 23.82 3.99
C ALA A 588 -9.30 23.42 5.29
N GLN A 589 -10.61 23.63 5.32
CA GLN A 589 -11.48 23.15 6.40
C GLN A 589 -11.43 21.64 6.55
N ALA A 590 -11.67 20.91 5.45
CA ALA A 590 -11.70 19.45 5.48
C ALA A 590 -10.36 18.84 5.93
N GLU A 591 -9.23 19.43 5.52
CA GLU A 591 -7.90 19.02 5.97
C GLU A 591 -7.69 19.26 7.47
N HIS A 592 -8.09 20.42 7.97
CA HIS A 592 -8.01 20.74 9.41
C HIS A 592 -8.85 19.79 10.25
N GLU A 593 -10.07 19.50 9.83
CA GLU A 593 -10.97 18.58 10.53
C GLU A 593 -10.45 17.14 10.53
N ASP A 594 -9.93 16.65 9.40
CA ASP A 594 -9.32 15.33 9.31
C ASP A 594 -8.06 15.22 10.19
N TRP A 595 -7.21 16.27 10.19
CA TRP A 595 -6.05 16.36 11.07
C TRP A 595 -6.45 16.33 12.55
N CYS A 596 -7.46 17.12 12.95
CA CYS A 596 -8.01 17.12 14.30
C CYS A 596 -8.53 15.74 14.70
N ARG A 597 -9.26 15.07 13.81
CA ARG A 597 -9.81 13.73 14.02
C ARG A 597 -8.70 12.70 14.23
N TYR A 598 -7.64 12.76 13.43
CA TYR A 598 -6.48 11.89 13.55
C TYR A 598 -5.75 12.07 14.89
N TYR A 599 -5.50 13.31 15.30
CA TYR A 599 -4.85 13.62 16.56
C TYR A 599 -5.69 13.17 17.77
N ARG A 600 -6.98 13.51 17.79
CA ARG A 600 -7.91 13.13 18.87
C ARG A 600 -8.04 11.60 18.99
N ARG A 601 -8.15 10.87 17.86
CA ARG A 601 -8.16 9.40 17.84
C ARG A 601 -6.89 8.78 18.42
N ASN A 602 -5.76 9.47 18.32
CA ASN A 602 -4.47 9.06 18.89
C ASN A 602 -4.22 9.60 20.32
N GLY A 603 -5.26 10.15 20.95
CA GLY A 603 -5.26 10.56 22.35
C GLY A 603 -4.71 11.96 22.60
N TRP A 604 -4.57 12.78 21.55
CA TRP A 604 -4.23 14.20 21.70
C TRP A 604 -5.43 15.03 22.14
N LYS A 605 -5.16 16.10 22.86
CA LYS A 605 -6.16 17.01 23.41
C LYS A 605 -5.77 18.46 23.14
N TYR A 606 -6.78 19.32 23.08
CA TYR A 606 -6.57 20.76 23.06
C TYR A 606 -5.94 21.22 24.39
N GLY A 607 -5.04 22.19 24.29
CA GLY A 607 -4.52 22.97 25.41
C GLY A 607 -3.44 23.96 24.95
N SER A 608 -3.28 25.03 25.71
CA SER A 608 -2.28 26.08 25.48
C SER A 608 -1.53 26.33 26.79
N PRO A 609 -0.18 26.27 26.83
CA PRO A 609 0.71 26.07 25.68
C PRO A 609 0.72 24.63 25.15
N ARG A 610 1.27 24.44 23.94
CA ARG A 610 1.50 23.12 23.33
C ARG A 610 2.52 22.32 24.16
N ASP A 611 2.22 21.04 24.38
CA ASP A 611 3.11 20.07 25.05
C ASP A 611 2.97 18.69 24.39
N ASP A 612 3.88 18.38 23.48
CA ASP A 612 3.87 17.13 22.71
C ASP A 612 4.09 15.88 23.59
N SER A 613 4.83 16.02 24.70
CA SER A 613 5.12 14.91 25.61
C SER A 613 3.86 14.43 26.34
N ARG A 614 2.92 15.35 26.59
CA ARG A 614 1.62 15.09 27.20
C ARG A 614 0.48 15.00 26.18
N LYS A 615 0.81 15.06 24.88
CA LYS A 615 -0.15 15.07 23.75
C LYS A 615 -1.14 16.24 23.80
N ILE A 616 -0.65 17.43 24.12
CA ILE A 616 -1.42 18.67 24.17
C ILE A 616 -1.04 19.53 22.96
N HIS A 617 -2.02 19.90 22.14
CA HIS A 617 -1.79 20.73 20.95
C HIS A 617 -2.77 21.91 20.90
N ASN A 618 -2.23 23.13 20.78
CA ASN A 618 -2.98 24.39 20.84
C ASN A 618 -3.87 24.64 19.62
N LYS A 619 -3.56 24.02 18.47
CA LYS A 619 -4.39 24.13 17.25
C LYS A 619 -5.53 23.11 17.13
N LEU A 620 -5.80 22.28 18.15
CA LEU A 620 -6.91 21.30 18.11
C LEU A 620 -8.28 21.93 18.40
N VAL A 621 -8.60 23.00 17.67
CA VAL A 621 -9.82 23.81 17.78
C VAL A 621 -10.79 23.49 16.65
N ASP A 622 -12.05 23.92 16.79
CA ASP A 622 -13.04 23.81 15.72
C ASP A 622 -12.76 24.82 14.60
N TRP A 623 -13.26 24.53 13.39
CA TRP A 623 -12.96 25.35 12.21
C TRP A 623 -13.42 26.81 12.37
N SER A 624 -14.54 27.06 13.05
CA SER A 624 -15.03 28.42 13.31
C SER A 624 -14.01 29.31 14.02
N VAL A 625 -13.14 28.73 14.87
CA VAL A 625 -12.03 29.46 15.50
C VAL A 625 -10.94 29.77 14.49
N VAL A 626 -10.60 28.82 13.63
CA VAL A 626 -9.60 28.98 12.56
C VAL A 626 -10.05 30.07 11.59
N GLU A 627 -11.31 30.05 11.17
CA GLU A 627 -11.90 31.03 10.25
C GLU A 627 -11.92 32.44 10.84
N SER A 628 -12.16 32.58 12.15
CA SER A 628 -12.17 33.87 12.83
C SER A 628 -10.80 34.50 13.07
N ASP A 629 -9.72 33.72 12.95
CA ASP A 629 -8.34 34.15 13.22
C ASP A 629 -7.53 34.15 11.91
N PRO A 630 -7.15 35.34 11.39
CA PRO A 630 -6.42 35.45 10.13
C PRO A 630 -5.09 34.67 10.09
N GLU A 631 -4.40 34.53 11.22
CA GLU A 631 -3.14 33.80 11.28
C GLU A 631 -3.38 32.28 11.17
N LEU A 632 -4.40 31.77 11.86
CA LEU A 632 -4.77 30.35 11.79
C LEU A 632 -5.32 29.99 10.40
N LEU A 633 -6.18 30.84 9.83
CA LEU A 633 -6.71 30.67 8.49
C LEU A 633 -5.59 30.64 7.44
N ASN A 634 -4.70 31.63 7.47
CA ASN A 634 -3.56 31.70 6.55
C ASN A 634 -2.66 30.47 6.70
N ALA A 635 -2.40 30.01 7.93
CA ALA A 635 -1.61 28.80 8.16
C ALA A 635 -2.28 27.53 7.58
N ALA A 636 -3.61 27.40 7.71
CA ALA A 636 -4.36 26.28 7.15
C ALA A 636 -4.31 26.27 5.61
N VAL A 637 -4.60 27.41 4.98
CA VAL A 637 -4.58 27.55 3.51
C VAL A 637 -3.16 27.36 2.96
N ARG A 638 -2.13 27.90 3.63
CA ARG A 638 -0.72 27.70 3.27
C ARG A 638 -0.31 26.23 3.32
N SER A 639 -0.76 25.49 4.33
CA SER A 639 -0.49 24.05 4.43
C SER A 639 -1.13 23.28 3.28
N LEU A 640 -2.36 23.64 2.88
CA LEU A 640 -3.02 23.05 1.73
C LEU A 640 -2.28 23.36 0.42
N ALA A 641 -2.02 24.65 0.16
CA ALA A 641 -1.32 25.11 -1.03
C ALA A 641 0.05 24.44 -1.17
N GLY A 642 0.84 24.39 -0.10
CA GLY A 642 2.14 23.74 -0.09
C GLY A 642 2.08 22.23 -0.34
N THR A 643 1.03 21.54 0.14
CA THR A 643 0.82 20.11 -0.12
C THR A 643 0.51 19.86 -1.59
N LEU A 644 -0.46 20.60 -2.16
CA LEU A 644 -0.87 20.44 -3.56
C LEU A 644 0.24 20.85 -4.52
N TRP A 645 0.97 21.92 -4.20
CA TRP A 645 2.16 22.32 -4.95
C TRP A 645 3.24 21.25 -4.92
N SER A 646 3.52 20.67 -3.73
CA SER A 646 4.54 19.61 -3.62
C SER A 646 4.14 18.36 -4.41
N LEU A 647 2.87 17.97 -4.39
CA LEU A 647 2.36 16.87 -5.21
C LEU A 647 2.56 17.15 -6.70
N ARG A 648 2.26 18.38 -7.15
CA ARG A 648 2.47 18.79 -8.53
C ARG A 648 3.94 18.71 -8.94
N GLN A 649 4.86 19.20 -8.10
CA GLN A 649 6.31 19.12 -8.36
C GLN A 649 6.84 17.68 -8.38
N LEU A 650 6.16 16.76 -7.71
CA LEU A 650 6.45 15.31 -7.74
C LEU A 650 5.75 14.58 -8.90
N GLY A 651 5.10 15.30 -9.82
CA GLY A 651 4.44 14.75 -11.00
C GLY A 651 2.97 14.38 -10.81
N PHE A 652 2.41 14.51 -9.60
CA PHE A 652 1.00 14.27 -9.32
C PHE A 652 0.20 15.56 -9.53
N ARG A 653 -0.51 15.65 -10.65
CA ARG A 653 -1.32 16.83 -10.98
C ARG A 653 -2.80 16.48 -11.06
N SER A 654 -3.64 17.46 -10.75
CA SER A 654 -5.06 17.40 -11.03
C SER A 654 -5.44 18.44 -12.06
N ARG A 655 -6.62 18.28 -12.67
CA ARG A 655 -7.24 19.26 -13.55
C ARG A 655 -8.74 19.34 -13.26
N PRO A 656 -9.42 20.46 -13.55
CA PRO A 656 -10.88 20.52 -13.47
C PRO A 656 -11.54 19.37 -14.26
N LEU A 657 -12.51 18.68 -13.66
CA LEU A 657 -13.24 17.59 -14.33
C LEU A 657 -14.08 18.12 -15.49
N TRP A 658 -14.72 19.26 -15.28
CA TRP A 658 -15.47 19.98 -16.29
C TRP A 658 -14.54 20.92 -17.05
N GLN A 659 -14.32 20.63 -18.33
CA GLN A 659 -13.50 21.44 -19.21
C GLN A 659 -14.37 22.37 -20.06
N SER A 660 -13.84 23.53 -20.42
CA SER A 660 -14.56 24.49 -21.26
C SER A 660 -14.33 24.18 -22.74
N PHE A 661 -15.41 24.16 -23.50
CA PHE A 661 -15.40 23.95 -24.95
C PHE A 661 -16.18 25.06 -25.65
N THR A 662 -15.79 25.36 -26.87
CA THR A 662 -16.59 26.14 -27.81
C THR A 662 -17.37 25.20 -28.71
N ARG A 663 -18.61 25.58 -29.02
CA ARG A 663 -19.38 24.88 -30.07
C ARG A 663 -18.76 25.21 -31.43
N VAL A 664 -18.61 24.20 -32.27
CA VAL A 664 -18.02 24.32 -33.61
C VAL A 664 -18.87 23.60 -34.67
N GLY A 665 -18.67 24.00 -35.93
CA GLY A 665 -19.43 23.48 -37.07
C GLY A 665 -20.68 24.30 -37.41
N THR A 666 -21.27 23.94 -38.53
CA THR A 666 -22.38 24.64 -39.17
C THR A 666 -23.55 23.69 -39.36
N VAL A 667 -24.77 24.16 -39.17
CA VAL A 667 -26.01 23.38 -39.34
C VAL A 667 -26.98 24.08 -40.28
N ALA A 668 -27.85 23.29 -40.92
CA ALA A 668 -29.04 23.85 -41.54
C ALA A 668 -30.09 24.09 -40.44
N ALA A 669 -30.73 25.25 -40.44
CA ALA A 669 -31.79 25.55 -39.48
C ALA A 669 -32.93 26.34 -40.13
N GLU A 670 -34.16 25.95 -39.79
CA GLU A 670 -35.39 26.61 -40.25
C GLU A 670 -36.32 26.87 -39.06
N GLN A 671 -36.77 28.10 -38.91
CA GLN A 671 -37.78 28.44 -37.90
C GLN A 671 -39.16 27.94 -38.34
N ARG A 672 -39.83 27.17 -37.48
CA ARG A 672 -41.16 26.62 -37.79
C ARG A 672 -42.27 27.43 -37.14
N SER A 673 -43.28 27.79 -37.92
CA SER A 673 -44.41 28.61 -37.47
C SER A 673 -45.56 27.82 -36.81
N ALA A 674 -45.46 26.48 -36.78
CA ALA A 674 -46.46 25.60 -36.18
C ALA A 674 -45.79 24.60 -35.23
N PRO A 675 -46.48 24.15 -34.16
CA PRO A 675 -45.95 23.12 -33.28
C PRO A 675 -45.70 21.83 -34.06
N TRP A 676 -44.62 21.15 -33.73
CA TRP A 676 -44.23 19.92 -34.41
C TRP A 676 -43.59 18.94 -33.43
N THR A 677 -43.46 17.68 -33.85
CA THR A 677 -42.84 16.63 -33.05
C THR A 677 -41.72 15.97 -33.83
N TRP A 678 -40.72 15.51 -33.11
CA TRP A 678 -39.62 14.68 -33.64
C TRP A 678 -39.30 13.57 -32.65
N THR A 679 -38.50 12.60 -33.07
CA THR A 679 -38.10 11.48 -32.21
C THR A 679 -36.66 11.67 -31.80
N SER A 680 -36.38 11.69 -30.49
CA SER A 680 -35.02 11.74 -29.97
C SER A 680 -34.24 10.48 -30.33
N ASP A 681 -32.91 10.55 -30.23
CA ASP A 681 -32.04 9.38 -30.39
C ASP A 681 -32.35 8.26 -29.37
N SER A 682 -32.93 8.62 -28.22
CA SER A 682 -33.43 7.70 -27.19
C SER A 682 -34.83 7.13 -27.49
N GLY A 683 -35.45 7.48 -28.62
CA GLY A 683 -36.74 6.96 -29.07
C GLY A 683 -37.96 7.69 -28.49
N HIS A 684 -37.78 8.79 -27.75
CA HIS A 684 -38.87 9.56 -27.18
C HIS A 684 -39.43 10.57 -28.18
N THR A 685 -40.76 10.73 -28.21
CA THR A 685 -41.40 11.78 -29.00
C THR A 685 -41.25 13.13 -28.31
N MET A 686 -40.45 13.99 -28.91
CA MET A 686 -40.21 15.36 -28.52
C MET A 686 -41.24 16.28 -29.15
N ARG A 687 -41.63 17.35 -28.45
CA ARG A 687 -42.58 18.36 -28.93
C ARG A 687 -41.93 19.73 -28.88
N ALA A 688 -42.06 20.45 -29.99
CA ALA A 688 -41.58 21.82 -30.16
C ALA A 688 -42.78 22.74 -30.40
N ASP A 689 -42.67 23.96 -29.91
CA ASP A 689 -43.72 24.96 -30.03
C ASP A 689 -43.60 25.73 -31.36
N ALA A 690 -44.67 26.44 -31.72
CA ALA A 690 -44.61 27.39 -32.83
C ALA A 690 -43.59 28.50 -32.51
N GLY A 691 -42.65 28.73 -33.41
CA GLY A 691 -41.54 29.67 -33.24
C GLY A 691 -40.19 29.00 -32.95
N ASP A 692 -40.18 27.71 -32.60
CA ASP A 692 -38.93 26.98 -32.38
C ASP A 692 -38.22 26.64 -33.70
N TRP A 693 -36.90 26.51 -33.61
CA TRP A 693 -36.04 26.20 -34.75
C TRP A 693 -35.87 24.70 -34.92
N ALA A 694 -36.05 24.23 -36.15
CA ALA A 694 -35.72 22.87 -36.56
C ALA A 694 -34.28 22.85 -37.09
N ILE A 695 -33.38 22.22 -36.34
CA ILE A 695 -31.97 22.05 -36.71
C ILE A 695 -31.82 20.72 -37.44
N SER A 696 -31.11 20.73 -38.57
CA SER A 696 -30.83 19.53 -39.37
C SER A 696 -29.33 19.34 -39.56
N GLU A 697 -28.83 18.15 -39.19
CA GLU A 697 -27.43 17.73 -39.37
C GLU A 697 -27.39 16.21 -39.54
N ASP A 698 -26.66 15.71 -40.55
CA ASP A 698 -26.45 14.27 -40.80
C ASP A 698 -27.73 13.42 -40.81
N GLY A 699 -28.82 13.99 -41.33
CA GLY A 699 -30.14 13.32 -41.41
C GLY A 699 -30.92 13.27 -40.09
N LYS A 700 -30.37 13.82 -39.00
CA LYS A 700 -31.07 14.03 -37.73
C LYS A 700 -31.72 15.41 -37.72
N VAL A 701 -32.88 15.52 -37.06
CA VAL A 701 -33.58 16.78 -36.86
C VAL A 701 -33.99 16.91 -35.40
N TRP A 702 -33.66 18.04 -34.77
CA TRP A 702 -34.07 18.35 -33.40
C TRP A 702 -34.54 19.80 -33.27
N SER A 703 -35.31 20.07 -32.22
CA SER A 703 -35.82 21.41 -31.93
C SER A 703 -34.91 22.19 -30.99
N VAL A 704 -34.73 23.48 -31.23
CA VAL A 704 -34.13 24.43 -30.30
C VAL A 704 -35.08 25.62 -30.14
N ARG A 705 -35.35 26.01 -28.88
CA ARG A 705 -36.17 27.19 -28.60
C ARG A 705 -35.57 28.45 -29.23
N ASP A 706 -36.43 29.38 -29.65
CA ASP A 706 -36.00 30.60 -30.34
C ASP A 706 -34.97 31.43 -29.55
N ASP A 707 -35.16 31.58 -28.24
CA ASP A 707 -34.24 32.32 -27.39
C ASP A 707 -32.86 31.66 -27.29
N ILE A 708 -32.83 30.35 -27.05
CA ILE A 708 -31.58 29.57 -27.03
C ILE A 708 -30.90 29.59 -28.41
N PHE A 709 -31.67 29.49 -29.49
CA PHE A 709 -31.12 29.48 -30.85
C PHE A 709 -30.42 30.79 -31.18
N ARG A 710 -31.05 31.94 -30.88
CA ARG A 710 -30.45 33.27 -31.12
C ARG A 710 -29.18 33.51 -30.32
N ASP A 711 -29.10 32.93 -29.11
CA ASP A 711 -27.92 33.06 -28.25
C ASP A 711 -26.77 32.14 -28.65
N THR A 712 -27.06 31.03 -29.34
CA THR A 712 -26.07 29.96 -29.59
C THR A 712 -25.79 29.68 -31.08
N TYR A 713 -26.36 30.48 -31.99
CA TYR A 713 -26.12 30.38 -33.43
C TYR A 713 -25.98 31.75 -34.08
N GLN A 714 -25.12 31.84 -35.11
CA GLN A 714 -24.99 33.02 -35.97
C GLN A 714 -25.20 32.64 -37.44
N PRO A 715 -25.80 33.53 -38.25
CA PRO A 715 -26.06 33.22 -39.65
C PRO A 715 -24.75 33.06 -40.44
N ALA A 716 -24.65 31.97 -41.22
CA ALA A 716 -23.50 31.67 -42.08
C ALA A 716 -23.82 31.78 -43.59
N GLY A 717 -25.08 32.10 -43.95
CA GLY A 717 -25.57 32.20 -45.34
C GLY A 717 -26.33 30.96 -45.82
N ASP A 718 -27.19 31.09 -46.83
CA ASP A 718 -27.87 29.96 -47.50
C ASP A 718 -28.61 28.95 -46.58
N GLY A 719 -29.29 29.46 -45.54
CA GLY A 719 -30.00 28.62 -44.56
C GLY A 719 -29.09 27.87 -43.58
N GLN A 720 -27.79 28.14 -43.63
CA GLN A 720 -26.77 27.60 -42.74
C GLN A 720 -26.49 28.55 -41.58
N TRP A 721 -26.20 27.96 -40.41
CA TRP A 721 -25.97 28.65 -39.16
C TRP A 721 -24.75 28.08 -38.46
N GLN A 722 -23.80 28.95 -38.10
CA GLN A 722 -22.62 28.59 -37.35
C GLN A 722 -22.96 28.52 -35.87
N ARG A 723 -22.57 27.42 -35.22
CA ARG A 723 -22.72 27.29 -33.77
C ARG A 723 -21.79 28.26 -33.05
N THR A 724 -22.30 28.89 -32.01
CA THR A 724 -21.55 29.80 -31.13
C THR A 724 -21.85 29.49 -29.66
N GLY A 725 -21.08 30.10 -28.76
CA GLY A 725 -21.24 29.90 -27.33
C GLY A 725 -20.29 28.86 -26.74
N ARG A 726 -20.19 28.91 -25.41
CA ARG A 726 -19.33 28.03 -24.60
C ARG A 726 -20.19 27.04 -23.84
N VAL A 727 -19.64 25.85 -23.67
CA VAL A 727 -20.20 24.80 -22.81
C VAL A 727 -19.11 24.26 -21.90
N GLN A 728 -19.52 23.63 -20.82
CA GLN A 728 -18.63 22.75 -20.08
C GLN A 728 -18.88 21.31 -20.51
N ALA A 729 -17.85 20.47 -20.57
CA ALA A 729 -18.05 19.06 -20.82
C ALA A 729 -17.05 18.21 -20.05
N ARG A 730 -17.45 16.96 -19.80
CA ARG A 730 -16.59 15.91 -19.24
C ARG A 730 -16.94 14.57 -19.89
N PRO A 731 -16.04 13.58 -19.88
CA PRO A 731 -16.39 12.21 -20.19
C PRO A 731 -17.51 11.71 -19.25
N ALA A 732 -18.48 11.00 -19.81
CA ALA A 732 -19.53 10.35 -19.04
C ALA A 732 -18.99 9.07 -18.38
N TYR A 733 -19.56 8.72 -17.22
CA TYR A 733 -19.29 7.40 -16.66
C TYR A 733 -20.16 6.35 -17.37
N PRO A 734 -19.65 5.14 -17.65
CA PRO A 734 -20.44 4.10 -18.31
C PRO A 734 -21.71 3.78 -17.51
N GLY A 735 -22.88 3.94 -18.14
CA GLY A 735 -24.18 3.73 -17.51
C GLY A 735 -24.62 4.84 -16.54
N GLU A 736 -23.95 5.99 -16.57
CA GLU A 736 -24.34 7.18 -15.80
C GLU A 736 -25.72 7.68 -16.23
N THR A 737 -26.62 7.84 -15.26
CA THR A 737 -27.90 8.51 -15.50
C THR A 737 -27.70 10.03 -15.41
N ILE A 738 -27.94 10.72 -16.52
CA ILE A 738 -27.88 12.18 -16.65
C ILE A 738 -29.31 12.70 -16.62
N GLU A 739 -29.58 13.61 -15.69
CA GLU A 739 -30.82 14.38 -15.68
C GLU A 739 -30.77 15.42 -16.80
N THR A 740 -31.46 15.15 -17.91
CA THR A 740 -31.62 16.09 -19.02
C THR A 740 -32.94 16.83 -18.90
N LEU A 741 -33.15 17.86 -19.71
CA LEU A 741 -34.43 18.60 -19.72
C LEU A 741 -35.61 17.72 -20.20
N GLU A 742 -35.30 16.67 -20.95
CA GLU A 742 -36.23 15.69 -21.51
C GLU A 742 -36.54 14.53 -20.55
N GLY A 743 -35.73 14.36 -19.49
CA GLY A 743 -35.82 13.28 -18.52
C GLY A 743 -34.49 12.52 -18.35
N PRO A 744 -34.41 11.60 -17.39
CA PRO A 744 -33.19 10.86 -17.12
C PRO A 744 -32.79 9.99 -18.33
N THR A 745 -31.56 10.18 -18.82
CA THR A 745 -30.97 9.41 -19.92
C THR A 745 -29.68 8.74 -19.45
N ASN A 746 -29.45 7.49 -19.84
CA ASN A 746 -28.20 6.80 -19.52
C ASN A 746 -27.15 7.04 -20.60
N ALA A 747 -25.96 7.46 -20.18
CA ALA A 747 -24.80 7.60 -21.05
C ALA A 747 -24.18 6.24 -21.38
N ALA A 748 -23.80 6.06 -22.64
CA ALA A 748 -23.02 4.92 -23.10
C ALA A 748 -21.53 5.10 -22.79
N GLU A 749 -20.77 4.02 -22.93
CA GLU A 749 -19.31 4.07 -22.84
C GLU A 749 -18.72 4.92 -23.98
N GLY A 750 -17.90 5.91 -23.63
CA GLY A 750 -17.30 6.84 -24.60
C GLY A 750 -18.11 8.13 -24.84
N ASP A 751 -19.30 8.25 -24.24
CA ASP A 751 -20.09 9.48 -24.29
C ASP A 751 -19.45 10.61 -23.47
N TRP A 752 -19.85 11.84 -23.79
CA TRP A 752 -19.54 13.05 -23.04
C TRP A 752 -20.81 13.62 -22.42
N VAL A 753 -20.72 14.09 -21.17
CA VAL A 753 -21.75 14.92 -20.56
C VAL A 753 -21.41 16.36 -20.85
N VAL A 754 -22.29 17.04 -21.57
CA VAL A 754 -22.17 18.47 -21.86
C VAL A 754 -23.12 19.23 -20.94
N ARG A 755 -22.66 20.37 -20.43
CA ARG A 755 -23.38 21.29 -19.58
C ARG A 755 -23.42 22.66 -20.22
N GLY A 756 -24.62 23.20 -20.38
CA GLY A 756 -24.86 24.54 -20.91
C GLY A 756 -24.77 25.63 -19.83
N ALA A 757 -24.99 26.88 -20.24
CA ALA A 757 -24.80 28.05 -19.39
C ALA A 757 -25.78 28.12 -18.20
N ASN A 758 -26.95 27.49 -18.31
CA ASN A 758 -27.97 27.47 -17.26
C ASN A 758 -27.88 26.19 -16.39
N GLY A 759 -26.81 25.40 -16.55
CA GLY A 759 -26.57 24.16 -15.80
C GLY A 759 -27.30 22.92 -16.34
N GLU A 760 -28.06 23.06 -17.42
CA GLU A 760 -28.71 21.96 -18.14
C GLU A 760 -27.65 21.00 -18.71
N GLN A 761 -27.92 19.70 -18.65
CA GLN A 761 -26.97 18.66 -19.05
C GLN A 761 -27.56 17.72 -20.10
N TRP A 762 -26.73 17.24 -21.02
CA TRP A 762 -27.13 16.25 -22.01
C TRP A 762 -25.93 15.35 -22.40
N PRO A 763 -26.16 14.05 -22.67
CA PRO A 763 -25.13 13.19 -23.24
C PRO A 763 -24.89 13.52 -24.72
N VAL A 764 -23.65 13.38 -25.17
CA VAL A 764 -23.24 13.46 -26.56
C VAL A 764 -22.29 12.29 -26.85
N PRO A 765 -22.56 11.45 -27.88
CA PRO A 765 -21.63 10.41 -28.29
C PRO A 765 -20.24 10.96 -28.60
N GLY A 766 -19.17 10.24 -28.24
CA GLY A 766 -17.80 10.76 -28.30
C GLY A 766 -17.34 11.21 -29.70
N ASP A 767 -17.80 10.53 -30.75
CA ASP A 767 -17.50 10.89 -32.13
C ASP A 767 -18.28 12.14 -32.59
N GLU A 768 -19.52 12.32 -32.12
CA GLU A 768 -20.29 13.55 -32.30
C GLU A 768 -19.69 14.71 -31.50
N PHE A 769 -19.21 14.44 -30.28
CA PHE A 769 -18.60 15.45 -29.42
C PHE A 769 -17.36 16.05 -30.08
N THR A 770 -16.46 15.20 -30.60
CA THR A 770 -15.23 15.62 -31.28
C THR A 770 -15.51 16.47 -32.54
N ARG A 771 -16.66 16.28 -33.20
CA ARG A 771 -17.07 17.07 -34.36
C ARG A 771 -17.75 18.39 -33.98
N ARG A 772 -18.50 18.40 -32.87
CA ARG A 772 -19.36 19.54 -32.47
C ARG A 772 -18.71 20.49 -31.47
N TYR A 773 -17.61 20.09 -30.82
CA TYR A 773 -16.97 20.87 -29.77
C TYR A 773 -15.45 20.93 -29.95
N ALA A 774 -14.87 22.09 -29.71
CA ALA A 774 -13.43 22.31 -29.68
C ALA A 774 -13.02 22.83 -28.30
N GLU A 775 -11.87 22.39 -27.78
CA GLU A 775 -11.37 22.84 -26.48
C GLU A 775 -11.18 24.36 -26.49
N TYR A 776 -11.76 25.05 -25.50
CA TYR A 776 -11.59 26.48 -25.38
C TYR A 776 -10.22 26.78 -24.78
N ARG A 777 -9.32 27.34 -25.60
CA ARG A 777 -8.08 27.94 -25.12
C ARG A 777 -8.31 29.45 -24.99
N PRO A 778 -8.20 30.02 -23.78
CA PRO A 778 -8.23 31.47 -23.65
C PRO A 778 -7.08 32.07 -24.49
N PRO A 779 -7.30 33.22 -25.16
CA PRO A 779 -6.22 33.92 -25.84
C PRO A 779 -5.08 34.23 -24.86
N GLU A 780 -3.84 34.12 -25.30
CA GLU A 780 -2.61 34.26 -24.49
C GLU A 780 -2.36 35.70 -23.96
N GLU A 781 -3.35 36.59 -23.99
CA GLU A 781 -3.27 37.98 -23.53
C GLU A 781 -4.35 38.29 -22.48
N ALA A 782 -4.00 38.08 -21.22
CA ALA A 782 -4.52 38.84 -20.07
C ALA A 782 -3.59 38.64 -18.86
N ALA A 783 -2.28 38.81 -19.05
CA ALA A 783 -1.44 39.22 -17.92
C ALA A 783 -1.99 40.57 -17.43
N ALA A 784 -2.31 40.61 -16.13
CA ALA A 784 -3.07 41.67 -15.47
C ALA A 784 -2.59 43.09 -15.80
N PRO A 785 -3.49 44.09 -15.74
CA PRO A 785 -3.10 45.49 -15.86
C PRO A 785 -2.12 45.85 -14.74
N ASP A 786 -1.06 46.55 -15.14
CA ASP A 786 -0.07 47.22 -14.29
C ASP A 786 -0.78 48.02 -13.18
N VAL A 787 -0.85 47.45 -11.97
CA VAL A 787 -1.27 48.20 -10.78
C VAL A 787 -0.05 48.99 -10.35
N GLY A 788 -0.01 50.22 -10.85
CA GLY A 788 1.10 51.15 -10.68
C GLY A 788 1.52 51.39 -9.24
N LYS A 789 2.81 51.69 -9.12
CA LYS A 789 3.45 52.33 -7.97
C LYS A 789 2.59 53.47 -7.41
N GLY A 790 2.20 53.33 -6.15
CA GLY A 790 1.66 54.38 -5.28
C GLY A 790 2.04 54.05 -3.85
#